data_AF-A0A842QI47-F1
#
_entry.id   AF-A0A842QI47-F1
#
_cell.length_a   1.000
_cell.length_b   1.000
_cell.length_c   1.000
_cell.angle_alpha   90.00
_cell.angle_beta   90.00
_cell.angle_gamma   90.00
#
_symmetry.space_group_name_H-M   'P 1'
#
loop_
_entity.id
_entity.type
_entity.pdbx_description
1 polymer ?
#
loop_
_entity_poly.entity_id
_entity_poly.type
_entity_poly.pdbx_seq_one_letter_code
_entity_poly.pdbx_strand_id
1 'polypeptide(L)'
;MKRASPLVLVALLLAGIFVVPLGVTPTPARLQETLLQNQRVEHIAEPSWLPINRTVRIALYHETNSTSPDYTFGGMNTNYNIIYSHLLTAGYDVENITRQDILDHALKTAGFDVLVLADNCPREDIVYLVREFWLGGGGILSFDSGIGYLSYAGILPRETYEADDGKDTYWRYDFSDDVNVTVRHPVTKSHVLGEQLTMYYGDLAQYNWSALTATSVFGDLTKLAVDDDDANWVHAVAMDPTDMGGKVVQLGIPIDQWPSDWENVMIDAIEWLCPRPKGHILFDLSHRPHYGIDSWDETEFTDYYFTNWRNVLVSRHYAFDKLHPSASGNLTLDNLGKYDMLILCESAINYTLSEIQAVRDWVADGGGLVALNDAPYQPLPQQYLNNVTRQFGMEMNTSYTSGIDPACFTEYKHSITEGVSSIRLYSTGAINISSRAYSIYNDTYDNIVVAGREYGDGRALLFADRRFLTNSYISALDNERFSINVANWLVSWRADTILYTDEPDSVNYYRTPVARALNELGMDYYLIFNQEYLNLSLHRWSWELIVVDNPWSGVHNAYDAIYEHVEGGGKFVMSSYRVDNSPSEPLWPLLGFQFIDEMPDKPELHVWDLIHPMFNMPYDYSAANFTPTRDYGDEGDVLGVFPNATALGGNSSSYDVNHSVIVLGNEGRTLFNGYLIDQFQGDLDDSTYPDNFELWINEIAYVMQPTIDSPIDMSIEAKSTGESITWTPTSDRPYSYEIKRDSVIVESGDWDGGQIIYDLEEDSLELLAFELTVDDTVGYSVSDTVMVTVVDTTYPAFVDAPDNLQYEEGTAEHLVNWTFTEDFPDSYVFYINGTIEESGTWDGSEISVDAGGLSVGVWNLTLAVNDTSDNLATSTVYLTVTEPVTTTTTTTTTTTTTETTTTTATSETTTTTTPPPDGMDLAIILIAVAIGAAVVIVIIIWMKKK
;
A
#
# COMPACT_ATOMS: atom_id res chain seq x y z
N MET A 1 46.49 1.93 -6.15
CA MET A 1 47.78 1.83 -6.88
C MET A 1 47.82 2.87 -8.01
N LYS A 2 48.81 2.85 -8.90
CA LYS A 2 49.18 3.98 -9.78
C LYS A 2 48.19 4.27 -10.93
N ARG A 3 48.14 5.55 -11.32
CA ARG A 3 47.54 6.10 -12.56
C ARG A 3 48.06 5.41 -13.83
N ALA A 4 47.22 5.30 -14.87
CA ALA A 4 47.53 5.79 -16.24
C ALA A 4 46.37 5.59 -17.25
N SER A 5 45.84 6.71 -17.76
CA SER A 5 45.34 6.87 -19.14
C SER A 5 46.36 7.76 -19.89
N PRO A 6 46.25 8.07 -21.20
CA PRO A 6 45.30 7.60 -22.23
C PRO A 6 45.98 7.14 -23.54
N LEU A 7 45.21 6.77 -24.57
CA LEU A 7 45.66 6.83 -25.97
C LEU A 7 44.48 7.08 -26.92
N VAL A 8 44.66 8.01 -27.86
CA VAL A 8 43.69 8.53 -28.83
C VAL A 8 44.18 8.20 -30.24
N LEU A 9 43.28 7.86 -31.18
CA LEU A 9 43.49 8.17 -32.60
C LEU A 9 42.16 8.31 -33.38
N VAL A 10 42.22 8.97 -34.54
CA VAL A 10 41.10 9.71 -35.18
C VAL A 10 40.96 9.36 -36.67
N ALA A 11 39.72 9.31 -37.19
CA ALA A 11 39.30 9.59 -38.58
C ALA A 11 37.78 9.30 -38.77
N LEU A 12 36.99 9.97 -39.63
CA LEU A 12 36.99 11.33 -40.21
C LEU A 12 35.59 11.58 -40.86
N LEU A 13 35.09 12.82 -40.90
CA LEU A 13 33.79 13.16 -41.50
C LEU A 13 33.77 13.10 -43.04
N LEU A 14 32.57 12.91 -43.61
CA LEU A 14 32.19 13.41 -44.94
C LEU A 14 30.91 14.24 -44.83
N ALA A 15 30.91 15.43 -45.46
CA ALA A 15 29.81 16.40 -45.39
C ALA A 15 28.93 16.34 -46.64
N GLY A 16 27.61 16.34 -46.45
CA GLY A 16 26.62 16.54 -47.52
C GLY A 16 26.28 18.02 -47.67
N ILE A 17 26.48 18.57 -48.87
CA ILE A 17 26.10 19.95 -49.22
C ILE A 17 24.70 19.93 -49.86
N PHE A 18 23.77 20.74 -49.37
CA PHE A 18 22.65 21.20 -50.18
C PHE A 18 22.56 22.73 -50.20
N VAL A 19 22.32 23.26 -51.40
CA VAL A 19 22.27 24.69 -51.71
C VAL A 19 20.83 25.14 -51.70
N VAL A 20 20.53 26.23 -50.97
CA VAL A 20 19.24 26.93 -51.05
C VAL A 20 19.46 28.32 -51.66
N PRO A 21 18.71 28.72 -52.70
CA PRO A 21 18.86 30.04 -53.32
C PRO A 21 18.17 31.13 -52.49
N LEU A 22 18.82 32.30 -52.42
CA LEU A 22 18.31 33.49 -51.72
C LEU A 22 17.22 34.22 -52.52
N GLY A 23 16.14 34.61 -51.82
CA GLY A 23 15.63 35.98 -51.93
C GLY A 23 14.18 36.19 -52.37
N VAL A 24 13.25 36.19 -51.41
CA VAL A 24 12.13 37.14 -51.35
C VAL A 24 11.88 37.50 -49.88
N THR A 25 11.84 38.78 -49.53
CA THR A 25 11.40 39.27 -48.21
C THR A 25 9.96 39.78 -48.27
N PRO A 26 9.13 39.39 -47.30
CA PRO A 26 8.19 40.31 -46.68
C PRO A 26 8.46 40.49 -45.16
N THR A 27 8.06 41.64 -44.64
CA THR A 27 8.19 42.08 -43.24
C THR A 27 7.24 41.33 -42.27
N PRO A 28 7.46 41.41 -40.94
CA PRO A 28 7.02 40.35 -40.02
C PRO A 28 5.53 40.39 -39.68
N ALA A 29 4.90 39.22 -39.72
CA ALA A 29 3.65 38.92 -39.04
C ALA A 29 3.93 37.89 -37.94
N ARG A 30 3.73 38.34 -36.70
CA ARG A 30 3.66 37.60 -35.42
C ARG A 30 3.39 36.09 -35.58
N LEU A 31 4.44 35.27 -35.43
CA LEU A 31 4.26 33.83 -35.18
C LEU A 31 3.97 33.65 -33.69
N GLN A 32 2.80 33.09 -33.38
CA GLN A 32 2.61 32.39 -32.10
C GLN A 32 3.32 31.04 -32.21
N GLU A 33 3.96 30.61 -31.13
CA GLU A 33 4.53 29.28 -31.02
C GLU A 33 3.37 28.28 -30.94
N THR A 34 3.21 27.45 -31.98
CA THR A 34 2.50 26.19 -31.84
C THR A 34 3.38 25.25 -31.03
N LEU A 35 3.12 25.20 -29.72
CA LEU A 35 3.51 24.07 -28.89
C LEU A 35 2.99 22.79 -29.55
N LEU A 36 3.85 21.78 -29.64
CA LEU A 36 3.39 20.41 -29.89
C LEU A 36 2.62 19.99 -28.64
N GLN A 37 1.30 20.02 -28.75
CA GLN A 37 0.40 19.61 -27.70
C GLN A 37 0.50 18.08 -27.58
N ASN A 38 1.33 17.61 -26.64
CA ASN A 38 1.15 16.28 -26.07
C ASN A 38 -0.28 16.27 -25.52
N GLN A 39 -1.19 15.58 -26.19
CA GLN A 39 -2.49 15.28 -25.61
C GLN A 39 -2.24 14.23 -24.52
N ARG A 40 -1.90 14.69 -23.31
CA ARG A 40 -2.37 13.99 -22.11
C ARG A 40 -3.89 13.91 -22.28
N VAL A 41 -4.42 12.70 -22.30
CA VAL A 41 -5.86 12.51 -22.13
C VAL A 41 -6.12 12.91 -20.69
N GLU A 42 -6.63 14.12 -20.49
CA GLU A 42 -7.24 14.51 -19.22
C GLU A 42 -8.49 13.66 -19.04
N HIS A 43 -8.30 12.44 -18.54
CA HIS A 43 -9.37 11.68 -17.93
C HIS A 43 -9.65 12.37 -16.59
N ILE A 44 -10.39 13.48 -16.65
CA ILE A 44 -11.05 14.06 -15.48
C ILE A 44 -12.12 13.03 -15.09
N ALA A 45 -11.69 12.00 -14.37
CA ALA A 45 -12.54 11.43 -13.35
C ALA A 45 -12.98 12.62 -12.49
N GLU A 46 -14.29 12.82 -12.37
CA GLU A 46 -14.83 13.70 -11.32
C GLU A 46 -14.13 13.27 -10.02
N PRO A 47 -13.36 14.14 -9.33
CA PRO A 47 -12.66 13.74 -8.13
C PRO A 47 -13.71 13.38 -7.08
N SER A 48 -14.00 12.09 -7.00
CA SER A 48 -14.67 11.53 -5.85
C SER A 48 -13.73 11.78 -4.69
N TRP A 49 -14.19 12.58 -3.73
CA TRP A 49 -13.53 12.90 -2.46
C TRP A 49 -13.46 11.66 -1.55
N LEU A 50 -13.09 10.52 -2.11
CA LEU A 50 -12.84 9.30 -1.39
C LEU A 50 -11.61 9.58 -0.51
N PRO A 51 -11.74 9.53 0.82
CA PRO A 51 -10.55 9.48 1.65
C PRO A 51 -9.71 8.27 1.21
N ILE A 52 -8.39 8.38 1.34
CA ILE A 52 -7.38 7.35 1.03
C ILE A 52 -7.98 5.96 1.28
N ASN A 53 -8.15 5.19 0.20
CA ASN A 53 -9.15 4.13 0.16
C ASN A 53 -8.83 3.01 1.16
N ARG A 54 -9.59 2.98 2.25
CA ARG A 54 -9.33 2.14 3.42
C ARG A 54 -10.64 1.75 4.10
N THR A 55 -10.73 0.51 4.56
CA THR A 55 -11.91 0.02 5.29
C THR A 55 -11.87 0.48 6.75
N VAL A 56 -12.79 1.35 7.17
CA VAL A 56 -12.99 1.68 8.58
C VAL A 56 -13.82 0.59 9.25
N ARG A 57 -13.30 0.03 10.35
CA ARG A 57 -13.86 -1.13 11.06
C ARG A 57 -14.57 -0.66 12.33
N ILE A 58 -15.85 -0.94 12.45
CA ILE A 58 -16.72 -0.39 13.49
C ILE A 58 -17.29 -1.50 14.36
N ALA A 59 -17.02 -1.42 15.66
CA ALA A 59 -17.74 -2.18 16.67
C ALA A 59 -19.02 -1.42 17.07
N LEU A 60 -20.19 -1.91 16.68
CA LEU A 60 -21.47 -1.36 17.13
C LEU A 60 -21.94 -2.12 18.37
N TYR A 61 -21.95 -1.48 19.54
CA TYR A 61 -22.33 -2.14 20.78
C TYR A 61 -23.85 -2.41 20.82
N HIS A 62 -24.22 -3.68 20.82
CA HIS A 62 -25.61 -4.13 20.89
C HIS A 62 -25.93 -4.68 22.29
N GLU A 63 -26.50 -3.81 23.12
CA GLU A 63 -27.15 -4.19 24.37
C GLU A 63 -28.65 -4.46 24.14
N THR A 64 -29.17 -5.54 24.72
CA THR A 64 -30.59 -5.93 24.67
C THR A 64 -31.33 -5.62 25.97
N ASN A 65 -30.60 -5.39 27.07
CA ASN A 65 -31.17 -4.91 28.32
C ASN A 65 -31.36 -3.39 28.27
N SER A 66 -32.60 -2.91 28.27
CA SER A 66 -32.92 -1.47 28.28
C SER A 66 -32.98 -0.84 29.68
N THR A 67 -32.52 -1.52 30.74
CA THR A 67 -32.36 -0.86 32.05
C THR A 67 -31.06 -0.05 32.08
N SER A 68 -31.08 1.14 32.67
CA SER A 68 -29.85 1.89 32.96
C SER A 68 -28.92 1.03 33.87
N PRO A 69 -27.60 1.03 33.64
CA PRO A 69 -26.63 0.46 34.59
C PRO A 69 -26.68 1.13 35.96
N ASP A 70 -26.26 0.44 37.02
CA ASP A 70 -26.26 0.98 38.40
C ASP A 70 -25.35 2.23 38.58
N TYR A 71 -24.39 2.43 37.67
CA TYR A 71 -23.44 3.55 37.72
C TYR A 71 -23.93 4.85 37.07
N THR A 72 -25.05 4.84 36.34
CA THR A 72 -25.53 6.03 35.61
C THR A 72 -27.06 6.09 35.47
N PHE A 73 -27.56 7.16 34.84
CA PHE A 73 -28.97 7.43 34.61
C PHE A 73 -29.21 7.80 33.14
N GLY A 74 -30.14 7.14 32.46
CA GLY A 74 -30.46 7.44 31.07
C GLY A 74 -31.59 6.58 30.51
N GLY A 75 -32.13 7.02 29.37
CA GLY A 75 -33.19 6.33 28.65
C GLY A 75 -32.64 5.41 27.57
N MET A 76 -32.15 4.23 27.94
CA MET A 76 -31.48 3.27 27.03
C MET A 76 -32.38 2.90 25.83
N ASN A 77 -32.24 3.61 24.71
CA ASN A 77 -33.06 3.43 23.50
C ASN A 77 -32.22 2.74 22.43
N THR A 78 -32.05 1.44 22.59
CA THR A 78 -31.11 0.59 21.84
C THR A 78 -31.53 0.33 20.38
N ASN A 79 -32.04 1.34 19.66
CA ASN A 79 -32.48 1.24 18.26
C ASN A 79 -31.30 1.26 17.27
N TYR A 80 -30.30 0.42 17.53
CA TYR A 80 -29.04 0.33 16.80
C TYR A 80 -29.20 0.05 15.30
N ASN A 81 -30.34 -0.49 14.87
CA ASN A 81 -30.62 -0.81 13.46
C ASN A 81 -30.56 0.41 12.54
N ILE A 82 -30.92 1.60 13.02
CA ILE A 82 -30.83 2.84 12.23
C ILE A 82 -29.37 3.17 11.98
N ILE A 83 -28.58 3.30 13.05
CA ILE A 83 -27.13 3.53 13.01
C ILE A 83 -26.42 2.49 12.12
N TYR A 84 -26.69 1.21 12.33
CA TYR A 84 -26.15 0.10 11.52
C TYR A 84 -26.44 0.27 10.02
N SER A 85 -27.65 0.68 9.67
CA SER A 85 -28.04 0.86 8.27
C SER A 85 -27.33 2.05 7.62
N HIS A 86 -27.17 3.17 8.32
CA HIS A 86 -26.46 4.34 7.80
C HIS A 86 -24.96 4.06 7.65
N LEU A 87 -24.31 3.45 8.64
CA LEU A 87 -22.88 3.13 8.59
C LEU A 87 -22.54 2.13 7.46
N LEU A 88 -23.36 1.08 7.25
CA LEU A 88 -23.20 0.21 6.07
C LEU A 88 -23.45 0.94 4.75
N THR A 89 -24.41 1.88 4.70
CA THR A 89 -24.69 2.66 3.48
C THR A 89 -23.53 3.59 3.12
N ALA A 90 -22.79 4.07 4.12
CA ALA A 90 -21.55 4.83 3.94
C ALA A 90 -20.32 3.96 3.56
N GLY A 91 -20.47 2.64 3.46
CA GLY A 91 -19.40 1.72 3.03
C GLY A 91 -18.49 1.19 4.14
N TYR A 92 -18.83 1.41 5.40
CA TYR A 92 -18.03 0.93 6.53
C TYR A 92 -18.22 -0.57 6.82
N ASP A 93 -17.19 -1.21 7.36
CA ASP A 93 -17.28 -2.57 7.90
C ASP A 93 -17.83 -2.49 9.34
N VAL A 94 -19.02 -3.02 9.57
CA VAL A 94 -19.76 -2.85 10.83
C VAL A 94 -20.09 -4.20 11.44
N GLU A 95 -19.44 -4.52 12.56
CA GLU A 95 -19.73 -5.72 13.36
C GLU A 95 -20.56 -5.35 14.59
N ASN A 96 -21.64 -6.11 14.85
CA ASN A 96 -22.41 -5.96 16.07
C ASN A 96 -21.75 -6.73 17.21
N ILE A 97 -21.25 -6.03 18.22
CA ILE A 97 -20.57 -6.65 19.38
C ILE A 97 -21.49 -6.69 20.59
N THR A 98 -21.59 -7.83 21.27
CA THR A 98 -22.40 -7.98 22.50
C THR A 98 -21.54 -7.87 23.76
N ARG A 99 -22.19 -7.78 24.92
CA ARG A 99 -21.52 -7.89 26.23
C ARG A 99 -20.67 -9.16 26.35
N GLN A 100 -21.11 -10.28 25.80
CA GLN A 100 -20.38 -11.55 25.90
C GLN A 100 -19.09 -11.51 25.07
N ASP A 101 -19.14 -10.96 23.86
CA ASP A 101 -17.96 -10.85 22.99
C ASP A 101 -16.91 -9.90 23.61
N ILE A 102 -17.36 -8.84 24.31
CA ILE A 102 -16.47 -7.96 25.08
C ILE A 102 -15.86 -8.71 26.28
N LEU A 103 -16.64 -9.49 27.03
CA LEU A 103 -16.13 -10.37 28.11
C LEU A 103 -15.14 -11.43 27.60
N ASP A 104 -15.30 -11.89 26.36
CA ASP A 104 -14.39 -12.81 25.68
C ASP A 104 -13.20 -12.08 24.99
N HIS A 105 -13.01 -10.78 25.30
CA HIS A 105 -11.93 -9.92 24.83
C HIS A 105 -11.84 -9.76 23.30
N ALA A 106 -12.98 -9.68 22.61
CA ALA A 106 -13.03 -9.43 21.16
C ALA A 106 -12.77 -7.96 20.80
N LEU A 107 -13.19 -7.00 21.65
CA LEU A 107 -13.01 -5.57 21.40
C LEU A 107 -11.53 -5.16 21.56
N LYS A 108 -10.85 -4.92 20.43
CA LYS A 108 -9.41 -4.64 20.33
C LYS A 108 -9.13 -3.67 19.17
N THR A 109 -8.10 -2.85 19.30
CA THR A 109 -7.69 -1.87 18.26
C THR A 109 -7.18 -2.55 16.98
N ALA A 110 -6.58 -3.74 17.09
CA ALA A 110 -6.25 -4.57 15.95
C ALA A 110 -7.47 -5.22 15.25
N GLY A 111 -8.67 -5.13 15.84
CA GLY A 111 -9.93 -5.60 15.25
C GLY A 111 -10.85 -4.47 14.78
N PHE A 112 -10.92 -3.38 15.54
CA PHE A 112 -11.85 -2.27 15.32
C PHE A 112 -11.14 -0.92 15.48
N ASP A 113 -11.58 0.05 14.69
CA ASP A 113 -11.08 1.42 14.70
C ASP A 113 -11.93 2.32 15.61
N VAL A 114 -13.25 2.13 15.56
CA VAL A 114 -14.23 2.92 16.32
C VAL A 114 -15.25 2.00 17.01
N LEU A 115 -15.54 2.32 18.28
CA LEU A 115 -16.69 1.78 19.00
C LEU A 115 -17.84 2.78 18.95
N VAL A 116 -19.05 2.30 18.63
CA VAL A 116 -20.28 3.10 18.62
C VAL A 116 -21.20 2.67 19.76
N LEU A 117 -21.51 3.61 20.66
CA LEU A 117 -22.49 3.49 21.74
C LEU A 117 -23.81 4.14 21.29
N ALA A 118 -24.65 3.34 20.62
CA ALA A 118 -25.92 3.78 20.06
C ALA A 118 -27.01 3.91 21.13
N ASP A 119 -27.03 5.06 21.82
CA ASP A 119 -27.93 5.44 22.93
C ASP A 119 -28.08 4.33 23.97
N ASN A 120 -26.90 3.85 24.39
CA ASN A 120 -26.75 2.76 25.33
C ASN A 120 -25.45 2.93 26.14
N CYS A 121 -25.32 2.11 27.18
CA CYS A 121 -24.17 2.11 28.07
C CYS A 121 -23.64 0.69 28.27
N PRO A 122 -22.31 0.49 28.30
CA PRO A 122 -21.68 -0.78 28.71
C PRO A 122 -22.19 -1.26 30.08
N ARG A 123 -22.26 -2.58 30.27
CA ARG A 123 -22.61 -3.16 31.58
C ARG A 123 -21.47 -3.08 32.57
N GLU A 124 -21.83 -3.15 33.85
CA GLU A 124 -20.96 -2.96 35.01
C GLU A 124 -19.70 -3.85 34.96
N ASP A 125 -19.80 -5.05 34.39
CA ASP A 125 -18.71 -6.01 34.27
C ASP A 125 -17.85 -5.87 33.00
N ILE A 126 -18.21 -4.97 32.08
CA ILE A 126 -17.44 -4.66 30.86
C ILE A 126 -16.95 -3.21 30.78
N VAL A 127 -17.27 -2.35 31.76
CA VAL A 127 -16.80 -0.95 31.82
C VAL A 127 -15.29 -0.83 31.58
N TYR A 128 -14.48 -1.65 32.26
CA TYR A 128 -13.02 -1.61 32.08
C TYR A 128 -12.58 -2.12 30.70
N LEU A 129 -13.25 -3.13 30.14
CA LEU A 129 -12.89 -3.70 28.83
C LEU A 129 -13.21 -2.73 27.68
N VAL A 130 -14.29 -1.96 27.81
CA VAL A 130 -14.58 -0.85 26.89
C VAL A 130 -13.60 0.31 27.08
N ARG A 131 -13.20 0.59 28.32
CA ARG A 131 -12.18 1.60 28.62
C ARG A 131 -10.78 1.19 28.13
N GLU A 132 -10.46 -0.10 28.12
CA GLU A 132 -9.20 -0.64 27.57
C GLU A 132 -9.08 -0.36 26.08
N PHE A 133 -10.14 -0.56 25.30
CA PHE A 133 -10.16 -0.23 23.87
C PHE A 133 -9.85 1.24 23.62
N TRP A 134 -10.51 2.15 24.37
CA TRP A 134 -10.21 3.58 24.32
C TRP A 134 -8.77 3.89 24.75
N LEU A 135 -8.32 3.35 25.89
CA LEU A 135 -6.95 3.52 26.40
C LEU A 135 -5.88 2.97 25.46
N GLY A 136 -6.23 2.02 24.59
CA GLY A 136 -5.41 1.47 23.51
C GLY A 136 -5.33 2.35 22.27
N GLY A 137 -6.11 3.42 22.18
CA GLY A 137 -6.14 4.35 21.03
C GLY A 137 -7.39 4.24 20.14
N GLY A 138 -8.31 3.33 20.43
CA GLY A 138 -9.57 3.18 19.69
C GLY A 138 -10.51 4.38 19.88
N GLY A 139 -11.16 4.82 18.81
CA GLY A 139 -12.11 5.94 18.83
C GLY A 139 -13.45 5.56 19.46
N ILE A 140 -14.13 6.49 20.13
CA ILE A 140 -15.52 6.29 20.60
C ILE A 140 -16.46 7.33 19.99
N LEU A 141 -17.50 6.86 19.30
CA LEU A 141 -18.71 7.63 19.02
C LEU A 141 -19.80 7.25 20.02
N SER A 142 -20.39 8.23 20.69
CA SER A 142 -21.37 8.01 21.75
C SER A 142 -22.59 8.89 21.56
N PHE A 143 -23.78 8.30 21.72
CA PHE A 143 -25.06 8.98 21.55
C PHE A 143 -25.81 9.09 22.87
N ASP A 144 -26.45 10.24 23.09
CA ASP A 144 -27.33 10.59 24.21
C ASP A 144 -26.91 9.95 25.56
N SER A 145 -27.58 8.87 25.99
CA SER A 145 -27.29 8.16 27.25
C SER A 145 -25.83 7.77 27.47
N GLY A 146 -25.06 7.53 26.40
CA GLY A 146 -23.65 7.13 26.46
C GLY A 146 -22.73 8.16 27.15
N ILE A 147 -23.18 9.41 27.27
CA ILE A 147 -22.51 10.48 28.05
C ILE A 147 -22.20 10.06 29.49
N GLY A 148 -23.08 9.25 30.09
CA GLY A 148 -22.95 8.75 31.45
C GLY A 148 -21.83 7.73 31.59
N TYR A 149 -21.64 6.88 30.57
CA TYR A 149 -20.47 6.00 30.49
C TYR A 149 -19.18 6.79 30.30
N LEU A 150 -19.14 7.77 29.38
CA LEU A 150 -17.95 8.59 29.14
C LEU A 150 -17.48 9.30 30.42
N SER A 151 -18.41 9.82 31.21
CA SER A 151 -18.11 10.47 32.48
C SER A 151 -17.69 9.46 33.56
N TYR A 152 -18.46 8.39 33.77
CA TYR A 152 -18.15 7.38 34.80
C TYR A 152 -16.82 6.66 34.57
N ALA A 153 -16.51 6.32 33.31
CA ALA A 153 -15.26 5.69 32.90
C ALA A 153 -14.05 6.65 32.92
N GLY A 154 -14.24 7.91 33.33
CA GLY A 154 -13.17 8.89 33.41
C GLY A 154 -12.56 9.24 32.05
N ILE A 155 -13.38 9.18 31.00
CA ILE A 155 -12.99 9.53 29.63
C ILE A 155 -13.27 11.01 29.40
N LEU A 156 -14.52 11.43 29.61
CA LEU A 156 -14.96 12.82 29.48
C LEU A 156 -16.02 13.18 30.53
N PRO A 157 -15.65 13.86 31.64
CA PRO A 157 -14.30 14.27 32.04
C PRO A 157 -13.54 13.15 32.79
N ARG A 158 -12.28 13.41 33.18
CA ARG A 158 -11.45 12.45 33.93
C ARG A 158 -11.71 12.47 35.43
N GLU A 159 -12.15 13.61 35.94
CA GLU A 159 -12.30 13.91 37.36
C GLU A 159 -13.42 13.09 38.04
N THR A 160 -14.30 12.47 37.26
CA THR A 160 -15.43 11.63 37.69
C THR A 160 -15.10 10.14 37.79
N TYR A 161 -13.90 9.71 37.37
CA TYR A 161 -13.49 8.30 37.27
C TYR A 161 -13.87 7.45 38.50
N GLU A 162 -14.77 6.48 38.31
CA GLU A 162 -15.32 5.58 39.34
C GLU A 162 -16.01 6.26 40.55
N ALA A 163 -16.17 7.58 40.56
CA ALA A 163 -16.76 8.32 41.68
C ALA A 163 -18.28 8.47 41.55
N ASP A 164 -18.73 9.01 40.41
CA ASP A 164 -20.11 9.12 39.96
C ASP A 164 -20.12 9.33 38.43
N ASP A 165 -21.29 9.44 37.81
CA ASP A 165 -21.39 9.74 36.37
C ASP A 165 -21.27 11.24 36.06
N GLY A 166 -20.96 12.12 37.02
CA GLY A 166 -20.82 13.56 36.79
C GLY A 166 -22.12 14.32 36.53
N LYS A 167 -23.28 13.66 36.60
CA LYS A 167 -24.58 14.29 36.32
C LYS A 167 -24.86 15.47 37.26
N ASP A 168 -25.56 16.48 36.74
CA ASP A 168 -25.93 17.75 37.39
C ASP A 168 -24.70 18.66 37.73
N THR A 169 -23.48 18.19 37.47
CA THR A 169 -22.24 18.98 37.54
C THR A 169 -21.67 19.22 36.14
N TYR A 170 -21.29 18.15 35.46
CA TYR A 170 -20.62 18.17 34.15
C TYR A 170 -21.58 17.98 32.98
N TRP A 171 -22.69 17.26 33.16
CA TRP A 171 -23.71 17.09 32.13
C TRP A 171 -25.10 16.95 32.76
N ARG A 172 -26.16 17.07 31.95
CA ARG A 172 -27.54 16.78 32.35
C ARG A 172 -28.40 16.43 31.14
N TYR A 173 -29.62 15.99 31.42
CA TYR A 173 -30.74 16.09 30.50
C TYR A 173 -31.46 17.45 30.70
N ASP A 174 -31.85 18.11 29.62
CA ASP A 174 -32.87 19.17 29.62
C ASP A 174 -33.57 19.23 28.25
N PHE A 175 -34.64 20.02 28.15
CA PHE A 175 -35.32 20.25 26.88
C PHE A 175 -34.59 21.30 26.02
N SER A 176 -34.32 20.94 24.77
CA SER A 176 -33.87 21.85 23.71
C SER A 176 -34.85 21.79 22.52
N ASP A 177 -35.03 22.93 21.85
CA ASP A 177 -35.81 23.05 20.61
C ASP A 177 -34.89 23.12 19.37
N ASP A 178 -33.70 23.74 19.49
CA ASP A 178 -32.80 24.10 18.37
C ASP A 178 -31.32 24.06 18.82
N VAL A 179 -30.43 23.55 17.96
CA VAL A 179 -28.98 23.46 18.23
C VAL A 179 -28.15 24.01 17.07
N ASN A 180 -27.14 24.84 17.36
CA ASN A 180 -26.32 25.53 16.36
C ASN A 180 -24.89 25.00 16.30
N VAL A 181 -24.35 24.83 15.08
CA VAL A 181 -22.93 24.52 14.83
C VAL A 181 -22.05 25.72 15.20
N THR A 182 -21.06 25.50 16.06
CA THR A 182 -20.20 26.57 16.61
C THR A 182 -18.78 26.60 16.07
N VAL A 183 -18.38 25.64 15.24
CA VAL A 183 -17.02 25.55 14.69
C VAL A 183 -17.02 24.75 13.38
N ARG A 184 -16.09 25.12 12.48
CA ARG A 184 -15.70 24.32 11.32
C ARG A 184 -14.60 23.35 11.78
N HIS A 185 -14.88 22.06 11.71
CA HIS A 185 -14.06 20.97 12.24
C HIS A 185 -14.34 19.73 11.39
N PRO A 186 -13.43 18.74 11.27
CA PRO A 186 -13.67 17.57 10.42
C PRO A 186 -14.94 16.76 10.74
N VAL A 187 -15.47 16.88 11.97
CA VAL A 187 -16.75 16.29 12.42
C VAL A 187 -17.99 17.10 11.99
N THR A 188 -17.81 18.37 11.64
CA THR A 188 -18.86 19.30 11.18
C THR A 188 -18.58 19.83 9.77
N LYS A 189 -17.68 19.18 9.00
CA LYS A 189 -17.24 19.65 7.67
C LYS A 189 -18.38 19.77 6.66
N SER A 190 -19.44 18.98 6.83
CA SER A 190 -20.65 19.05 6.02
C SER A 190 -21.60 20.24 6.34
N HIS A 191 -21.30 21.05 7.37
CA HIS A 191 -22.18 22.11 7.88
C HIS A 191 -21.47 23.47 8.00
N VAL A 192 -22.21 24.57 7.80
CA VAL A 192 -21.65 25.92 7.92
C VAL A 192 -21.71 26.46 9.36
N LEU A 193 -20.84 27.43 9.67
CA LEU A 193 -20.82 28.07 10.99
C LEU A 193 -22.15 28.77 11.28
N GLY A 194 -22.78 28.45 12.41
CA GLY A 194 -24.09 28.97 12.80
C GLY A 194 -25.27 28.31 12.10
N GLU A 195 -25.05 27.18 11.41
CA GLU A 195 -26.14 26.33 10.92
C GLU A 195 -26.91 25.71 12.09
N GLN A 196 -28.25 25.75 12.00
CA GLN A 196 -29.16 25.17 12.98
C GLN A 196 -29.47 23.73 12.55
N LEU A 197 -29.09 22.76 13.38
CA LEU A 197 -29.35 21.34 13.20
C LEU A 197 -30.70 20.97 13.83
N THR A 198 -31.46 20.14 13.11
CA THR A 198 -32.80 19.72 13.52
C THR A 198 -32.74 18.92 14.83
N MET A 199 -33.51 19.33 15.83
CA MET A 199 -33.70 18.56 17.06
C MET A 199 -35.17 18.15 17.25
N TYR A 200 -35.39 17.06 17.98
CA TYR A 200 -36.71 16.69 18.47
C TYR A 200 -36.90 17.23 19.88
N TYR A 201 -38.03 17.90 20.11
CA TYR A 201 -38.41 18.37 21.44
C TYR A 201 -38.48 17.19 22.43
N GLY A 202 -37.46 17.07 23.26
CA GLY A 202 -37.21 15.93 24.13
C GLY A 202 -36.20 16.29 25.22
N ASP A 203 -36.01 15.39 26.17
CA ASP A 203 -35.06 15.54 27.28
C ASP A 203 -33.72 15.00 26.79
N LEU A 204 -32.76 15.87 26.47
CA LEU A 204 -31.54 15.55 25.69
C LEU A 204 -30.25 15.72 26.51
N ALA A 205 -29.31 14.80 26.32
CA ALA A 205 -28.00 14.85 26.98
C ALA A 205 -27.14 16.01 26.48
N GLN A 206 -26.58 16.79 27.42
CA GLN A 206 -25.74 17.94 27.10
C GLN A 206 -24.70 18.22 28.19
N TYR A 207 -23.48 18.56 27.77
CA TYR A 207 -22.38 18.93 28.66
C TYR A 207 -22.47 20.41 29.09
N ASN A 208 -22.11 20.67 30.35
CA ASN A 208 -21.94 21.99 30.95
C ASN A 208 -20.53 22.53 30.65
N TRP A 209 -20.40 23.37 29.63
CA TRP A 209 -19.10 23.86 29.16
C TRP A 209 -18.32 24.58 30.27
N SER A 210 -18.98 25.42 31.07
CA SER A 210 -18.34 26.11 32.20
C SER A 210 -17.74 25.15 33.23
N ALA A 211 -18.38 24.00 33.50
CA ALA A 211 -17.82 22.99 34.41
C ALA A 211 -16.61 22.28 33.79
N LEU A 212 -16.65 22.00 32.48
CA LEU A 212 -15.54 21.40 31.75
C LEU A 212 -14.29 22.29 31.74
N THR A 213 -14.40 23.63 31.79
CA THR A 213 -13.22 24.54 31.87
C THR A 213 -12.27 24.30 33.04
N ALA A 214 -12.72 23.60 34.09
CA ALA A 214 -11.91 23.26 35.27
C ALA A 214 -11.28 21.86 35.21
N THR A 215 -11.49 21.11 34.12
CA THR A 215 -11.04 19.72 33.95
C THR A 215 -9.67 19.63 33.28
N SER A 216 -8.97 18.54 33.53
CA SER A 216 -7.68 18.24 32.90
C SER A 216 -7.76 18.02 31.39
N VAL A 217 -8.93 17.64 30.86
CA VAL A 217 -9.17 17.41 29.42
C VAL A 217 -9.54 18.67 28.64
N PHE A 218 -9.80 19.82 29.29
CA PHE A 218 -10.38 20.98 28.61
C PHE A 218 -9.60 21.48 27.39
N GLY A 219 -8.26 21.37 27.41
CA GLY A 219 -7.41 21.76 26.29
C GLY A 219 -7.54 20.86 25.05
N ASP A 220 -8.09 19.64 25.23
CA ASP A 220 -8.29 18.65 24.18
C ASP A 220 -9.73 18.69 23.61
N LEU A 221 -10.61 19.58 24.12
CA LEU A 221 -12.05 19.62 23.77
C LEU A 221 -12.39 20.66 22.69
N THR A 222 -13.11 20.20 21.67
CA THR A 222 -13.75 21.05 20.66
C THR A 222 -15.27 21.08 20.88
N LYS A 223 -15.81 22.29 21.04
CA LYS A 223 -17.25 22.57 21.10
C LYS A 223 -17.82 22.58 19.68
N LEU A 224 -18.52 21.50 19.29
CA LEU A 224 -19.04 21.34 17.92
C LEU A 224 -20.39 22.02 17.71
N ALA A 225 -21.35 21.77 18.60
CA ALA A 225 -22.69 22.36 18.51
C ALA A 225 -23.34 22.55 19.90
N VAL A 226 -24.10 23.64 20.04
CA VAL A 226 -24.68 24.13 21.31
C VAL A 226 -26.17 24.40 21.21
N ASP A 227 -26.84 24.39 22.36
CA ASP A 227 -28.21 24.88 22.53
C ASP A 227 -28.34 26.36 22.12
N ASP A 228 -29.40 26.73 21.39
CA ASP A 228 -29.63 28.10 20.91
C ASP A 228 -29.98 29.09 22.04
N ASP A 229 -30.67 28.64 23.09
CA ASP A 229 -31.10 29.48 24.22
C ASP A 229 -29.96 29.71 25.25
N ASP A 230 -29.09 28.71 25.49
CA ASP A 230 -27.92 28.82 26.37
C ASP A 230 -26.70 28.03 25.86
N ALA A 231 -25.85 28.71 25.09
CA ALA A 231 -24.58 28.20 24.55
C ALA A 231 -23.53 27.75 25.59
N ASN A 232 -23.82 27.83 26.90
CA ASN A 232 -23.08 27.10 27.93
C ASN A 232 -23.31 25.58 27.84
N TRP A 233 -24.46 25.14 27.33
CA TRP A 233 -24.76 23.73 27.14
C TRP A 233 -24.44 23.26 25.72
N VAL A 234 -23.86 22.06 25.65
CA VAL A 234 -23.21 21.57 24.44
C VAL A 234 -23.73 20.17 24.13
N HIS A 235 -24.41 20.03 23.00
CA HIS A 235 -24.96 18.76 22.53
C HIS A 235 -23.93 17.96 21.73
N ALA A 236 -23.01 18.61 21.01
CA ALA A 236 -21.95 17.92 20.29
C ALA A 236 -20.56 18.37 20.77
N VAL A 237 -19.76 17.41 21.28
CA VAL A 237 -18.40 17.62 21.77
C VAL A 237 -17.46 16.61 21.11
N ALA A 238 -16.36 17.09 20.55
CA ALA A 238 -15.21 16.27 20.17
C ALA A 238 -14.08 16.42 21.21
N MET A 239 -13.31 15.35 21.40
CA MET A 239 -12.10 15.33 22.22
C MET A 239 -10.99 14.60 21.48
N ASP A 240 -9.80 15.21 21.37
CA ASP A 240 -8.59 14.60 20.82
C ASP A 240 -7.47 14.59 21.88
N PRO A 241 -7.43 13.56 22.76
CA PRO A 241 -6.54 13.56 23.91
C PRO A 241 -5.07 13.74 23.58
N THR A 242 -4.38 14.61 24.31
CA THR A 242 -2.94 14.87 24.08
C THR A 242 -2.01 13.94 24.85
N ASP A 243 -2.51 13.16 25.81
CA ASP A 243 -1.71 12.37 26.76
C ASP A 243 -2.13 10.90 26.95
N MET A 244 -3.39 10.52 26.68
CA MET A 244 -3.84 9.12 26.73
C MET A 244 -5.13 8.82 25.96
N GLY A 245 -5.22 7.62 25.41
CA GLY A 245 -6.43 7.09 24.77
C GLY A 245 -6.73 7.64 23.39
N GLY A 246 -7.78 7.11 22.76
CA GLY A 246 -8.27 7.52 21.44
C GLY A 246 -9.15 8.77 21.47
N LYS A 247 -9.54 9.23 20.28
CA LYS A 247 -10.47 10.35 20.11
C LYS A 247 -11.89 9.97 20.55
N VAL A 248 -12.70 10.97 20.92
CA VAL A 248 -14.09 10.76 21.34
C VAL A 248 -15.00 11.82 20.72
N VAL A 249 -16.19 11.42 20.30
CA VAL A 249 -17.29 12.32 19.94
C VAL A 249 -18.53 11.90 20.72
N GLN A 250 -19.11 12.84 21.48
CA GLN A 250 -20.42 12.68 22.11
C GLN A 250 -21.44 13.53 21.32
N LEU A 251 -22.52 12.90 20.89
CA LEU A 251 -23.67 13.53 20.23
C LEU A 251 -24.92 13.35 21.10
N GLY A 252 -25.41 14.42 21.70
CA GLY A 252 -26.58 14.49 22.59
C GLY A 252 -27.93 14.38 21.87
N ILE A 253 -28.03 13.48 20.88
CA ILE A 253 -29.24 13.25 20.07
C ILE A 253 -29.78 11.83 20.30
N PRO A 254 -31.12 11.66 20.32
CA PRO A 254 -31.74 10.35 20.42
C PRO A 254 -31.75 9.70 19.04
N ILE A 255 -31.54 8.37 19.00
CA ILE A 255 -31.36 7.64 17.73
C ILE A 255 -32.67 7.12 17.11
N ASP A 256 -33.84 7.45 17.68
CA ASP A 256 -35.13 6.86 17.27
C ASP A 256 -35.78 7.51 16.05
N GLN A 257 -35.47 8.78 15.77
CA GLN A 257 -36.08 9.56 14.69
C GLN A 257 -35.05 10.29 13.81
N TRP A 258 -33.80 9.79 13.80
CA TRP A 258 -32.64 10.25 13.03
C TRP A 258 -32.88 11.29 11.90
N PRO A 259 -32.62 12.57 12.16
CA PRO A 259 -32.61 13.62 11.14
C PRO A 259 -31.44 13.47 10.13
N SER A 260 -31.67 13.89 8.88
CA SER A 260 -30.66 13.78 7.81
C SER A 260 -29.49 14.76 7.92
N ASP A 261 -29.63 15.84 8.69
CA ASP A 261 -28.53 16.77 8.98
C ASP A 261 -27.54 16.17 9.99
N TRP A 262 -28.00 15.43 11.00
CA TRP A 262 -27.14 14.66 11.91
C TRP A 262 -26.49 13.42 11.29
N GLU A 263 -27.01 12.92 10.16
CA GLU A 263 -26.38 11.82 9.41
C GLU A 263 -24.95 12.17 9.00
N ASN A 264 -24.75 13.35 8.41
CA ASN A 264 -23.43 13.80 7.99
C ASN A 264 -22.49 13.96 9.19
N VAL A 265 -22.93 14.58 10.30
CA VAL A 265 -22.14 14.71 11.54
C VAL A 265 -21.67 13.36 12.07
N MET A 266 -22.47 12.29 11.94
CA MET A 266 -22.06 10.94 12.31
C MET A 266 -20.99 10.36 11.37
N ILE A 267 -21.17 10.46 10.06
CA ILE A 267 -20.20 9.94 9.08
C ILE A 267 -18.87 10.69 9.20
N ASP A 268 -18.94 12.03 9.28
CA ASP A 268 -17.83 12.94 9.54
C ASP A 268 -17.12 12.62 10.87
N ALA A 269 -17.88 12.24 11.91
CA ALA A 269 -17.32 11.76 13.18
C ALA A 269 -16.56 10.44 13.03
N ILE A 270 -17.08 9.45 12.29
CA ILE A 270 -16.42 8.15 12.12
C ILE A 270 -15.05 8.29 11.46
N GLU A 271 -14.92 9.08 10.38
CA GLU A 271 -13.62 9.30 9.73
C GLU A 271 -12.60 9.96 10.65
N TRP A 272 -13.04 10.98 11.39
CA TRP A 272 -12.17 11.72 12.30
C TRP A 272 -11.77 10.89 13.53
N LEU A 273 -12.70 10.08 14.06
CA LEU A 273 -12.49 9.19 15.21
C LEU A 273 -11.56 8.03 14.92
N CYS A 274 -11.61 7.50 13.70
CA CYS A 274 -10.76 6.39 13.29
C CYS A 274 -9.29 6.74 13.56
N PRO A 275 -8.53 5.92 14.32
CA PRO A 275 -7.11 6.15 14.51
C PRO A 275 -6.35 6.04 13.18
N ARG A 276 -5.17 6.66 13.15
CA ARG A 276 -4.13 6.46 12.13
C ARG A 276 -2.86 6.05 12.87
N PRO A 277 -2.72 4.76 13.23
CA PRO A 277 -1.65 4.35 14.11
C PRO A 277 -0.34 4.16 13.34
N LYS A 278 0.75 4.71 13.88
CA LYS A 278 2.13 4.47 13.47
C LYS A 278 2.57 3.00 13.65
N GLY A 279 1.82 2.22 14.42
CA GLY A 279 2.05 0.79 14.61
C GLY A 279 1.22 0.23 15.76
N HIS A 280 0.98 -1.08 15.72
CA HIS A 280 0.17 -1.84 16.67
C HIS A 280 1.06 -2.60 17.66
N ILE A 281 0.77 -2.43 18.95
CA ILE A 281 1.55 -2.99 20.06
C ILE A 281 0.69 -3.97 20.85
N LEU A 282 1.24 -5.15 21.17
CA LEU A 282 0.58 -6.19 21.95
C LEU A 282 1.33 -6.45 23.26
N PHE A 283 0.63 -6.40 24.38
CA PHE A 283 1.15 -6.84 25.68
C PHE A 283 0.64 -8.24 26.07
N ASP A 284 1.55 -9.15 26.42
CA ASP A 284 1.19 -10.51 26.81
C ASP A 284 0.68 -10.61 28.26
N LEU A 285 -0.64 -10.58 28.46
CA LEU A 285 -1.28 -10.99 29.72
C LEU A 285 -1.45 -12.51 29.84
N SER A 286 -1.45 -13.24 28.72
CA SER A 286 -1.86 -14.64 28.66
C SER A 286 -0.96 -15.60 29.43
N HIS A 287 0.31 -15.21 29.66
CA HIS A 287 1.27 -15.96 30.48
C HIS A 287 1.34 -15.48 31.94
N ARG A 288 0.38 -14.65 32.37
CA ARG A 288 0.29 -13.99 33.68
C ARG A 288 1.63 -13.30 34.03
N PRO A 289 1.90 -12.14 33.41
CA PRO A 289 3.13 -11.39 33.62
C PRO A 289 3.24 -10.90 35.07
N HIS A 290 4.47 -10.59 35.46
CA HIS A 290 4.78 -10.18 36.83
C HIS A 290 4.16 -8.82 37.17
N TYR A 291 4.08 -7.91 36.19
CA TYR A 291 3.35 -6.64 36.25
C TYR A 291 2.44 -6.49 35.04
N GLY A 292 1.32 -5.79 35.20
CA GLY A 292 0.36 -5.50 34.14
C GLY A 292 0.50 -4.08 33.60
N ILE A 293 -0.40 -3.70 32.69
CA ILE A 293 -0.57 -2.33 32.23
C ILE A 293 -1.45 -1.54 33.20
N ASP A 294 -2.51 -2.15 33.73
CA ASP A 294 -3.52 -1.50 34.57
C ASP A 294 -3.82 -2.26 35.86
N SER A 295 -4.44 -1.58 36.83
CA SER A 295 -4.74 -2.11 38.17
C SER A 295 -5.80 -3.21 38.23
N TRP A 296 -6.46 -3.50 37.10
CA TRP A 296 -7.44 -4.58 36.97
C TRP A 296 -6.89 -5.81 36.20
N ASP A 297 -5.62 -5.79 35.75
CA ASP A 297 -5.00 -6.91 35.03
C ASP A 297 -4.72 -8.12 35.94
N GLU A 298 -4.96 -9.35 35.45
CA GLU A 298 -4.54 -10.57 36.15
C GLU A 298 -3.02 -10.79 36.03
N THR A 299 -2.30 -10.54 37.12
CA THR A 299 -0.83 -10.51 37.18
C THR A 299 -0.29 -11.37 38.32
N GLU A 300 1.02 -11.56 38.40
CA GLU A 300 1.65 -12.15 39.60
C GLU A 300 1.75 -11.15 40.76
N PHE A 301 2.00 -9.85 40.47
CA PHE A 301 2.13 -8.78 41.46
C PHE A 301 1.37 -7.51 41.06
N THR A 302 0.60 -6.99 42.02
CA THR A 302 -0.31 -5.83 41.85
C THR A 302 0.26 -4.52 42.43
N ASP A 303 1.58 -4.44 42.63
CA ASP A 303 2.25 -3.29 43.24
C ASP A 303 2.76 -2.27 42.18
N TYR A 304 2.92 -2.69 40.93
CA TYR A 304 3.48 -1.89 39.84
C TYR A 304 2.77 -2.16 38.51
N TYR A 305 2.67 -1.11 37.69
CA TYR A 305 1.95 -1.10 36.43
C TYR A 305 2.68 -0.27 35.36
N PHE A 306 2.40 -0.56 34.09
CA PHE A 306 2.94 0.14 32.92
C PHE A 306 1.97 1.16 32.29
N THR A 307 0.95 1.61 33.04
CA THR A 307 -0.11 2.54 32.60
C THR A 307 0.43 3.77 31.89
N ASN A 308 1.44 4.42 32.49
CA ASN A 308 2.06 5.62 31.96
C ASN A 308 2.84 5.31 30.67
N TRP A 309 3.43 4.11 30.54
CA TRP A 309 4.14 3.71 29.33
C TRP A 309 3.17 3.52 28.15
N ARG A 310 2.04 2.83 28.36
CA ARG A 310 0.97 2.76 27.35
C ARG A 310 0.51 4.16 26.95
N ASN A 311 0.18 5.02 27.92
CA ASN A 311 -0.31 6.37 27.65
C ASN A 311 0.69 7.20 26.82
N VAL A 312 1.99 7.12 27.15
CA VAL A 312 3.11 7.74 26.42
C VAL A 312 3.21 7.24 24.97
N LEU A 313 2.88 5.98 24.70
CA LEU A 313 2.84 5.41 23.36
C LEU A 313 1.55 5.83 22.62
N VAL A 314 0.38 5.72 23.23
CA VAL A 314 -0.90 6.02 22.57
C VAL A 314 -1.02 7.50 22.20
N SER A 315 -0.54 8.42 23.05
CA SER A 315 -0.38 9.85 22.73
C SER A 315 0.61 10.14 21.58
N ARG A 316 1.32 9.14 21.08
CA ARG A 316 2.26 9.20 19.95
C ARG A 316 1.77 8.39 18.75
N HIS A 317 0.45 8.24 18.65
CA HIS A 317 -0.22 7.49 17.59
C HIS A 317 0.18 6.01 17.51
N TYR A 318 0.53 5.35 18.63
CA TYR A 318 0.58 3.88 18.66
C TYR A 318 -0.76 3.30 19.08
N ALA A 319 -1.20 2.22 18.44
CA ALA A 319 -2.31 1.40 18.92
C ALA A 319 -1.79 0.36 19.93
N PHE A 320 -2.56 0.02 20.96
CA PHE A 320 -2.10 -0.83 22.06
C PHE A 320 -3.19 -1.78 22.57
N ASP A 321 -3.00 -3.09 22.37
CA ASP A 321 -3.88 -4.14 22.86
C ASP A 321 -3.21 -5.05 23.91
N LYS A 322 -4.04 -5.86 24.58
CA LYS A 322 -3.61 -6.91 25.51
C LYS A 322 -4.01 -8.28 25.00
N LEU A 323 -3.09 -9.25 25.08
CA LEU A 323 -3.36 -10.65 24.78
C LEU A 323 -3.84 -11.38 26.04
N HIS A 324 -5.15 -11.56 26.17
CA HIS A 324 -5.75 -12.37 27.23
C HIS A 324 -5.65 -13.88 26.90
N PRO A 325 -5.71 -14.78 27.90
CA PRO A 325 -5.70 -16.23 27.67
C PRO A 325 -6.83 -16.68 26.74
N SER A 326 -6.51 -17.45 25.69
CA SER A 326 -7.48 -17.93 24.71
C SER A 326 -7.52 -19.46 24.60
N ALA A 327 -8.72 -20.00 24.40
CA ALA A 327 -8.94 -21.42 24.09
C ALA A 327 -8.42 -21.83 22.70
N SER A 328 -8.23 -20.89 21.76
CA SER A 328 -7.61 -21.12 20.44
C SER A 328 -6.08 -21.12 20.48
N GLY A 329 -5.47 -20.78 21.62
CA GLY A 329 -4.03 -20.59 21.79
C GLY A 329 -3.65 -19.11 21.91
N ASN A 330 -2.54 -18.84 22.60
CA ASN A 330 -2.13 -17.48 22.94
C ASN A 330 -1.20 -16.87 21.88
N LEU A 331 0.11 -17.14 21.93
CA LEU A 331 1.08 -16.58 20.99
C LEU A 331 1.14 -17.46 19.73
N THR A 332 0.10 -17.37 18.89
CA THR A 332 0.01 -17.98 17.56
C THR A 332 0.42 -16.96 16.48
N LEU A 333 0.77 -17.43 15.27
CA LEU A 333 1.05 -16.51 14.15
C LEU A 333 -0.19 -15.64 13.82
N ASP A 334 -1.39 -16.22 13.79
CA ASP A 334 -2.64 -15.50 13.52
C ASP A 334 -2.93 -14.38 14.53
N ASN A 335 -2.56 -14.58 15.80
CA ASN A 335 -2.70 -13.56 16.84
C ASN A 335 -1.58 -12.51 16.78
N LEU A 336 -0.37 -12.88 16.39
CA LEU A 336 0.79 -11.97 16.31
C LEU A 336 0.81 -11.13 15.03
N GLY A 337 0.35 -11.68 13.89
CA GLY A 337 0.41 -11.04 12.57
C GLY A 337 -0.43 -9.76 12.41
N LYS A 338 -1.22 -9.40 13.42
CA LYS A 338 -1.97 -8.12 13.49
C LYS A 338 -1.21 -7.01 14.23
N TYR A 339 0.02 -7.29 14.68
CA TYR A 339 0.81 -6.39 15.50
C TYR A 339 2.24 -6.27 14.97
N ASP A 340 2.83 -5.11 15.20
CA ASP A 340 4.20 -4.78 14.80
C ASP A 340 5.17 -4.95 15.98
N MET A 341 4.68 -4.85 17.22
CA MET A 341 5.49 -5.02 18.43
C MET A 341 4.82 -5.90 19.50
N LEU A 342 5.57 -6.84 20.05
CA LEU A 342 5.18 -7.71 21.17
C LEU A 342 5.99 -7.37 22.42
N ILE A 343 5.31 -7.11 23.53
CA ILE A 343 5.91 -6.92 24.85
C ILE A 343 5.68 -8.17 25.70
N LEU A 344 6.78 -8.84 26.06
CA LEU A 344 6.82 -9.89 27.06
C LEU A 344 7.46 -9.36 28.35
N CYS A 345 6.77 -9.50 29.47
CA CYS A 345 7.34 -9.29 30.80
C CYS A 345 7.80 -10.64 31.39
N GLU A 346 8.55 -10.64 32.49
CA GLU A 346 8.80 -11.86 33.26
C GLU A 346 7.46 -12.50 33.62
N SER A 347 7.25 -13.77 33.24
CA SER A 347 5.92 -14.41 33.26
C SER A 347 5.87 -15.61 34.20
N ALA A 348 4.75 -15.76 34.91
CA ALA A 348 4.56 -16.85 35.86
C ALA A 348 4.21 -18.19 35.19
N ILE A 349 3.76 -18.16 33.93
CA ILE A 349 3.44 -19.33 33.10
C ILE A 349 4.54 -19.50 32.04
N ASN A 350 4.94 -20.74 31.77
CA ASN A 350 5.98 -21.05 30.79
C ASN A 350 5.41 -21.20 29.38
N TYR A 351 6.02 -20.51 28.41
CA TYR A 351 5.74 -20.61 26.99
C TYR A 351 5.91 -22.04 26.45
N THR A 352 4.99 -22.48 25.60
CA THR A 352 5.10 -23.75 24.87
C THR A 352 6.12 -23.66 23.73
N LEU A 353 6.56 -24.82 23.21
CA LEU A 353 7.47 -24.86 22.05
C LEU A 353 6.83 -24.26 20.78
N SER A 354 5.51 -24.39 20.63
CA SER A 354 4.73 -23.77 19.54
C SER A 354 4.73 -22.25 19.63
N GLU A 355 4.56 -21.69 20.82
CA GLU A 355 4.56 -20.22 21.04
C GLU A 355 5.96 -19.64 20.87
N ILE A 356 7.00 -20.31 21.39
CA ILE A 356 8.40 -19.92 21.17
C ILE A 356 8.73 -19.94 19.67
N GLN A 357 8.21 -20.90 18.91
CA GLN A 357 8.41 -20.99 17.47
C GLN A 357 7.61 -19.90 16.72
N ALA A 358 6.35 -19.65 17.09
CA ALA A 358 5.54 -18.60 16.48
C ALA A 358 6.13 -17.20 16.69
N VAL A 359 6.55 -16.85 17.91
CA VAL A 359 7.27 -15.58 18.19
C VAL A 359 8.56 -15.51 17.38
N ARG A 360 9.29 -16.62 17.26
CA ARG A 360 10.55 -16.68 16.51
C ARG A 360 10.37 -16.47 15.01
N ASP A 361 9.30 -17.01 14.44
CA ASP A 361 9.01 -16.91 13.01
C ASP A 361 8.35 -15.57 12.68
N TRP A 362 7.45 -15.06 13.52
CA TRP A 362 6.90 -13.69 13.40
C TRP A 362 7.99 -12.61 13.50
N VAL A 363 8.97 -12.72 14.41
CA VAL A 363 10.14 -11.81 14.41
C VAL A 363 11.01 -12.01 13.16
N ALA A 364 11.13 -13.23 12.62
CA ALA A 364 11.87 -13.46 11.38
C ALA A 364 11.23 -12.73 10.18
N ASP A 365 9.90 -12.67 10.18
CA ASP A 365 9.02 -12.03 9.20
C ASP A 365 8.75 -10.55 9.52
N GLY A 366 9.55 -9.94 10.42
CA GLY A 366 9.54 -8.50 10.70
C GLY A 366 9.21 -8.07 12.13
N GLY A 367 8.47 -8.88 12.89
CA GLY A 367 7.96 -8.50 14.20
C GLY A 367 9.00 -7.96 15.19
N GLY A 368 8.62 -6.93 15.96
CA GLY A 368 9.44 -6.30 16.99
C GLY A 368 9.22 -6.88 18.39
N LEU A 369 10.22 -7.53 19.00
CA LEU A 369 10.11 -8.11 20.35
C LEU A 369 10.78 -7.25 21.42
N VAL A 370 10.04 -6.90 22.49
CA VAL A 370 10.58 -6.44 23.78
C VAL A 370 10.44 -7.54 24.83
N ALA A 371 11.54 -7.93 25.47
CA ALA A 371 11.53 -8.80 26.64
C ALA A 371 12.02 -8.04 27.89
N LEU A 372 11.15 -7.86 28.89
CA LEU A 372 11.45 -7.23 30.18
C LEU A 372 11.69 -8.29 31.26
N ASN A 373 12.95 -8.47 31.68
CA ASN A 373 13.34 -9.45 32.69
C ASN A 373 13.95 -8.75 33.93
N ASP A 374 14.38 -9.47 34.96
CA ASP A 374 15.02 -8.89 36.16
C ASP A 374 16.17 -9.81 36.65
N ALA A 375 16.90 -9.37 37.66
CA ALA A 375 17.90 -10.19 38.35
C ALA A 375 17.29 -11.51 38.87
N PRO A 376 18.10 -12.59 39.03
CA PRO A 376 17.66 -13.95 39.33
C PRO A 376 17.14 -14.17 40.77
N TYR A 377 16.31 -13.26 41.29
CA TYR A 377 15.56 -13.42 42.53
C TYR A 377 14.48 -14.51 42.41
N GLN A 378 13.90 -14.70 41.23
CA GLN A 378 12.94 -15.74 40.90
C GLN A 378 13.45 -16.63 39.74
N PRO A 379 14.04 -17.81 40.00
CA PRO A 379 14.77 -18.55 38.97
C PRO A 379 13.90 -19.26 37.92
N LEU A 380 12.58 -19.39 38.14
CA LEU A 380 11.67 -20.06 37.19
C LEU A 380 11.06 -19.09 36.16
N PRO A 381 10.41 -17.97 36.54
CA PRO A 381 9.92 -16.98 35.57
C PRO A 381 11.01 -16.45 34.63
N GLN A 382 12.19 -16.10 35.16
CA GLN A 382 13.36 -15.74 34.36
C GLN A 382 13.76 -16.82 33.34
N GLN A 383 13.69 -18.11 33.72
CA GLN A 383 13.99 -19.22 32.82
C GLN A 383 12.97 -19.36 31.69
N TYR A 384 11.70 -19.05 31.95
CA TYR A 384 10.64 -19.12 30.94
C TYR A 384 10.86 -18.07 29.85
N LEU A 385 11.12 -16.81 30.21
CA LEU A 385 11.42 -15.76 29.24
C LEU A 385 12.76 -16.01 28.51
N ASN A 386 13.76 -16.58 29.21
CA ASN A 386 15.01 -17.03 28.56
C ASN A 386 14.79 -18.15 27.50
N ASN A 387 13.69 -18.91 27.54
CA ASN A 387 13.39 -19.90 26.49
C ASN A 387 12.99 -19.22 25.17
N VAL A 388 12.37 -18.04 25.24
CA VAL A 388 12.06 -17.18 24.09
C VAL A 388 13.32 -16.45 23.63
N THR A 389 13.99 -15.70 24.51
CA THR A 389 15.08 -14.79 24.12
C THR A 389 16.34 -15.49 23.61
N ARG A 390 16.58 -16.75 24.02
CA ARG A 390 17.66 -17.58 23.44
C ARG A 390 17.51 -17.82 21.93
N GLN A 391 16.31 -17.75 21.36
CA GLN A 391 16.13 -17.85 19.90
C GLN A 391 16.88 -16.71 19.17
N PHE A 392 16.96 -15.56 19.83
CA PHE A 392 17.67 -14.36 19.43
C PHE A 392 19.08 -14.28 20.02
N GLY A 393 19.56 -15.32 20.71
CA GLY A 393 20.93 -15.42 21.22
C GLY A 393 21.21 -14.53 22.43
N MET A 394 20.17 -14.05 23.12
CA MET A 394 20.25 -13.25 24.34
C MET A 394 19.65 -14.05 25.50
N GLU A 395 20.26 -14.07 26.68
CA GLU A 395 19.63 -14.64 27.88
C GLU A 395 20.12 -13.97 29.17
N MET A 396 19.27 -13.93 30.20
CA MET A 396 19.66 -13.44 31.52
C MET A 396 20.70 -14.36 32.19
N ASN A 397 21.74 -13.75 32.75
CA ASN A 397 22.76 -14.41 33.54
C ASN A 397 22.20 -14.81 34.90
N THR A 398 21.81 -16.08 35.03
CA THR A 398 21.19 -16.67 36.23
C THR A 398 22.11 -16.73 37.46
N SER A 399 23.39 -16.37 37.32
CA SER A 399 24.41 -16.39 38.39
C SER A 399 24.84 -15.00 38.86
N TYR A 400 24.31 -13.93 38.27
CA TYR A 400 24.68 -12.55 38.59
C TYR A 400 23.51 -11.79 39.23
N THR A 401 23.74 -11.26 40.43
CA THR A 401 22.84 -10.33 41.12
C THR A 401 23.64 -9.09 41.50
N SER A 402 23.39 -7.95 40.85
CA SER A 402 24.02 -6.68 41.25
C SER A 402 23.22 -5.98 42.34
N GLY A 403 23.83 -4.94 42.93
CA GLY A 403 23.13 -3.94 43.72
C GLY A 403 22.82 -2.71 42.87
N ILE A 404 21.90 -1.87 43.37
CA ILE A 404 21.41 -0.64 42.71
C ILE A 404 22.56 0.25 42.23
N ASP A 405 22.65 0.48 40.93
CA ASP A 405 23.49 1.52 40.29
C ASP A 405 22.84 1.96 38.96
N PRO A 406 23.02 3.23 38.51
CA PRO A 406 22.55 3.68 37.21
C PRO A 406 23.34 3.03 36.06
N ALA A 407 22.69 2.73 34.94
CA ALA A 407 23.40 2.30 33.73
C ALA A 407 24.01 3.54 33.05
N CYS A 408 25.28 3.46 32.66
CA CYS A 408 26.00 4.55 32.01
C CYS A 408 26.38 4.15 30.57
N PHE A 409 26.51 5.15 29.70
CA PHE A 409 26.81 4.98 28.27
C PHE A 409 27.90 3.94 27.98
N THR A 410 27.64 3.10 26.97
CA THR A 410 28.72 2.63 26.09
C THR A 410 28.99 3.72 25.05
N GLU A 411 30.19 3.81 24.45
CA GLU A 411 30.50 4.82 23.42
C GLU A 411 29.73 4.62 22.08
N TYR A 412 28.82 3.65 22.02
CA TYR A 412 28.11 3.25 20.81
C TYR A 412 26.77 3.99 20.67
N LYS A 413 26.67 4.87 19.65
CA LYS A 413 25.39 5.45 19.23
C LYS A 413 24.56 4.40 18.49
N HIS A 414 23.35 4.13 18.96
CA HIS A 414 22.34 3.30 18.31
C HIS A 414 21.06 4.13 18.16
N SER A 415 20.24 3.94 17.14
CA SER A 415 19.11 4.86 16.89
C SER A 415 18.12 4.97 18.07
N ILE A 416 18.02 3.93 18.92
CA ILE A 416 17.22 4.01 20.17
C ILE A 416 17.77 4.96 21.25
N THR A 417 19.02 5.44 21.13
CA THR A 417 19.66 6.38 22.07
C THR A 417 19.49 7.85 21.65
N GLU A 418 18.67 8.15 20.65
CA GLU A 418 18.42 9.51 20.18
C GLU A 418 17.81 10.39 21.28
N GLY A 419 18.45 11.51 21.61
CA GLY A 419 18.03 12.38 22.70
C GLY A 419 18.09 11.75 24.11
N VAL A 420 18.73 10.59 24.27
CA VAL A 420 18.90 9.89 25.56
C VAL A 420 20.31 10.16 26.09
N SER A 421 20.42 10.75 27.28
CA SER A 421 21.70 10.98 27.99
C SER A 421 22.00 9.88 29.03
N SER A 422 20.97 9.32 29.67
CA SER A 422 21.12 8.22 30.63
C SER A 422 19.78 7.56 30.96
N ILE A 423 19.79 6.25 31.18
CA ILE A 423 18.63 5.48 31.65
C ILE A 423 18.84 4.97 33.08
N ARG A 424 17.75 4.71 33.80
CA ARG A 424 17.79 4.30 35.20
C ARG A 424 17.12 2.95 35.43
N LEU A 425 17.96 1.93 35.60
CA LEU A 425 17.55 0.58 35.98
C LEU A 425 17.62 0.39 37.50
N TYR A 426 16.79 -0.48 38.06
CA TYR A 426 16.62 -0.68 39.50
C TYR A 426 16.81 -2.15 39.90
N SER A 427 17.98 -2.48 40.47
CA SER A 427 18.38 -3.84 40.84
C SER A 427 18.53 -4.81 39.65
N THR A 428 19.11 -4.31 38.57
CA THR A 428 19.31 -5.03 37.28
C THR A 428 20.01 -6.38 37.41
N GLY A 429 19.63 -7.32 36.55
CA GLY A 429 20.47 -8.48 36.23
C GLY A 429 21.60 -8.11 35.26
N ALA A 430 22.18 -9.13 34.62
CA ALA A 430 23.08 -8.98 33.48
C ALA A 430 22.68 -9.94 32.36
N ILE A 431 23.02 -9.62 31.12
CA ILE A 431 22.67 -10.40 29.91
C ILE A 431 23.92 -11.06 29.34
N ASN A 432 23.81 -12.35 29.02
CA ASN A 432 24.74 -13.07 28.18
C ASN A 432 24.27 -12.96 26.72
N ILE A 433 25.18 -12.57 25.81
CA ILE A 433 24.92 -12.53 24.37
C ILE A 433 25.69 -13.61 23.61
N SER A 434 25.15 -14.03 22.48
CA SER A 434 25.71 -15.03 21.59
C SER A 434 25.23 -14.80 20.14
N SER A 435 25.81 -15.53 19.19
CA SER A 435 25.47 -15.39 17.76
C SER A 435 25.73 -13.96 17.23
N ARG A 436 24.70 -13.27 16.72
CA ARG A 436 24.77 -11.89 16.21
C ARG A 436 24.08 -10.85 17.11
N ALA A 437 23.68 -11.22 18.33
CA ALA A 437 23.22 -10.24 19.30
C ALA A 437 24.36 -9.30 19.73
N TYR A 438 24.02 -8.06 20.06
CA TYR A 438 24.96 -7.00 20.45
C TYR A 438 24.52 -6.30 21.73
N SER A 439 25.47 -5.68 22.44
CA SER A 439 25.14 -4.79 23.56
C SER A 439 24.68 -3.43 23.05
N ILE A 440 23.75 -2.81 23.76
CA ILE A 440 23.38 -1.40 23.60
C ILE A 440 23.79 -0.62 24.85
N TYR A 441 23.42 -1.11 26.05
CA TYR A 441 23.82 -0.53 27.34
C TYR A 441 24.53 -1.55 28.22
N ASN A 442 25.57 -1.06 28.90
CA ASN A 442 26.27 -1.77 29.98
C ASN A 442 26.02 -1.06 31.34
N ASP A 443 26.19 -1.78 32.45
CA ASP A 443 26.24 -1.21 33.80
C ASP A 443 27.63 -0.58 34.10
N THR A 444 27.77 0.03 35.27
CA THR A 444 29.03 0.61 35.78
C THR A 444 30.19 -0.40 35.95
N TYR A 445 29.89 -1.70 35.82
CA TYR A 445 30.84 -2.81 35.92
C TYR A 445 31.09 -3.50 34.56
N ASP A 446 30.64 -2.90 33.45
CA ASP A 446 30.77 -3.38 32.07
C ASP A 446 29.97 -4.67 31.76
N ASN A 447 28.91 -4.97 32.54
CA ASN A 447 27.96 -6.03 32.21
C ASN A 447 26.85 -5.51 31.30
N ILE A 448 26.45 -6.29 30.31
CA ILE A 448 25.36 -5.93 29.40
C ILE A 448 24.03 -5.92 30.17
N VAL A 449 23.29 -4.82 30.08
CA VAL A 449 21.96 -4.64 30.71
C VAL A 449 20.84 -4.35 29.72
N VAL A 450 21.19 -3.93 28.50
CA VAL A 450 20.29 -3.94 27.34
C VAL A 450 21.03 -4.58 26.17
N ALA A 451 20.47 -5.66 25.63
CA ALA A 451 20.96 -6.32 24.44
C ALA A 451 19.94 -6.23 23.30
N GLY A 452 20.42 -6.19 22.06
CA GLY A 452 19.59 -6.16 20.88
C GLY A 452 20.05 -7.12 19.79
N ARG A 453 19.14 -7.41 18.85
CA ARG A 453 19.43 -8.18 17.64
C ARG A 453 18.44 -7.86 16.52
N GLU A 454 18.97 -7.61 15.33
CA GLU A 454 18.26 -7.71 14.05
C GLU A 454 18.20 -9.21 13.64
N TYR A 455 17.02 -9.74 13.33
CA TYR A 455 16.78 -11.17 13.12
C TYR A 455 15.74 -11.44 12.03
N GLY A 456 16.20 -11.93 10.87
CA GLY A 456 15.34 -11.89 9.69
C GLY A 456 15.17 -10.42 9.31
N ASP A 457 13.95 -10.03 9.01
CA ASP A 457 13.60 -8.63 8.73
C ASP A 457 13.21 -7.87 10.02
N GLY A 458 12.93 -8.60 11.10
CA GLY A 458 12.51 -8.04 12.39
C GLY A 458 13.61 -7.86 13.43
N ARG A 459 13.18 -7.48 14.64
CA ARG A 459 14.06 -6.90 15.67
C ARG A 459 13.69 -7.41 17.07
N ALA A 460 14.67 -7.66 17.93
CA ALA A 460 14.45 -8.13 19.30
C ALA A 460 15.36 -7.44 20.31
N LEU A 461 14.80 -7.08 21.48
CA LEU A 461 15.49 -6.50 22.63
C LEU A 461 15.26 -7.32 23.90
N LEU A 462 16.29 -7.43 24.74
CA LEU A 462 16.20 -7.95 26.10
C LEU A 462 16.69 -6.88 27.09
N PHE A 463 15.87 -6.61 28.10
CA PHE A 463 16.15 -5.71 29.21
C PHE A 463 16.41 -6.50 30.49
N ALA A 464 17.47 -6.12 31.22
CA ALA A 464 17.88 -6.77 32.45
C ALA A 464 17.15 -6.29 33.72
N ASP A 465 16.26 -5.31 33.57
CA ASP A 465 15.30 -4.84 34.58
C ASP A 465 13.94 -4.59 33.92
N ARG A 466 12.85 -4.96 34.60
CA ARG A 466 11.46 -4.73 34.19
C ARG A 466 10.84 -3.50 34.84
N ARG A 467 11.42 -3.00 35.94
CA ARG A 467 10.83 -1.94 36.76
C ARG A 467 11.01 -0.55 36.16
N PHE A 468 12.06 -0.32 35.37
CA PHE A 468 12.39 1.00 34.83
C PHE A 468 11.27 1.69 34.02
N LEU A 469 10.33 0.92 33.43
CA LEU A 469 9.19 1.43 32.67
C LEU A 469 7.89 1.54 33.47
N THR A 470 7.86 1.08 34.72
CA THR A 470 6.66 1.17 35.56
C THR A 470 6.35 2.63 35.92
N ASN A 471 5.11 2.93 36.31
CA ASN A 471 4.64 4.27 36.66
C ASN A 471 5.52 4.99 37.73
N SER A 472 6.25 4.24 38.55
CA SER A 472 7.18 4.79 39.57
C SER A 472 8.54 5.24 39.03
N TYR A 473 8.94 4.78 37.83
CA TYR A 473 10.32 4.87 37.34
C TYR A 473 10.45 5.30 35.87
N ILE A 474 9.37 5.36 35.09
CA ILE A 474 9.40 5.85 33.70
C ILE A 474 9.89 7.30 33.57
N SER A 475 9.61 8.15 34.57
CA SER A 475 10.09 9.53 34.65
C SER A 475 11.49 9.69 35.27
N ALA A 476 12.23 8.60 35.45
CA ALA A 476 13.57 8.63 36.04
C ALA A 476 14.66 8.71 34.96
N LEU A 477 15.40 9.83 34.95
CA LEU A 477 16.33 10.16 33.85
C LEU A 477 15.57 10.15 32.51
N ASP A 478 16.15 9.59 31.45
CA ASP A 478 15.55 9.60 30.11
C ASP A 478 14.78 8.31 29.78
N ASN A 479 14.32 7.57 30.81
CA ASN A 479 13.62 6.28 30.64
C ASN A 479 12.41 6.37 29.69
N GLU A 480 11.60 7.42 29.80
CA GLU A 480 10.47 7.68 28.90
C GLU A 480 10.93 7.90 27.44
N ARG A 481 11.90 8.80 27.21
CA ARG A 481 12.42 9.09 25.86
C ARG A 481 13.00 7.84 25.21
N PHE A 482 13.77 7.08 25.97
CA PHE A 482 14.34 5.82 25.53
C PHE A 482 13.26 4.77 25.20
N SER A 483 12.17 4.69 25.97
CA SER A 483 11.07 3.74 25.69
C SER A 483 10.26 4.09 24.45
N ILE A 484 10.10 5.39 24.14
CA ILE A 484 9.52 5.88 22.89
C ILE A 484 10.41 5.48 21.70
N ASN A 485 11.73 5.69 21.82
CA ASN A 485 12.67 5.33 20.76
C ASN A 485 12.73 3.81 20.52
N VAL A 486 12.56 3.01 21.58
CA VAL A 486 12.42 1.55 21.48
C VAL A 486 11.20 1.16 20.65
N ALA A 487 10.04 1.77 20.89
CA ALA A 487 8.84 1.51 20.08
C ALA A 487 9.06 1.92 18.62
N ASN A 488 9.56 3.13 18.36
CA ASN A 488 9.87 3.63 17.02
C ASN A 488 10.80 2.69 16.25
N TRP A 489 11.87 2.19 16.88
CA TRP A 489 12.80 1.26 16.24
C TRP A 489 12.26 -0.17 16.08
N LEU A 490 11.28 -0.60 16.88
CA LEU A 490 10.71 -1.93 16.76
C LEU A 490 9.54 -2.00 15.76
N VAL A 491 8.70 -0.96 15.65
CA VAL A 491 7.62 -0.95 14.64
C VAL A 491 8.14 -0.59 13.25
N SER A 492 9.14 0.30 13.13
CA SER A 492 9.60 0.82 11.84
C SER A 492 10.60 -0.15 11.18
N TRP A 493 10.21 -1.42 11.05
CA TRP A 493 10.98 -2.46 10.37
C TRP A 493 10.59 -2.59 8.90
N ARG A 494 9.31 -2.35 8.56
CA ARG A 494 8.79 -2.17 7.19
C ARG A 494 9.15 -0.83 6.57
N ALA A 495 9.50 0.16 7.40
CA ALA A 495 9.69 1.53 6.96
C ALA A 495 10.79 1.68 5.90
N ASP A 496 10.37 1.97 4.68
CA ASP A 496 11.16 2.50 3.58
C ASP A 496 11.28 4.03 3.62
N THR A 497 10.47 4.69 4.46
CA THR A 497 10.41 6.13 4.59
C THR A 497 11.12 6.59 5.87
N ILE A 498 11.92 7.66 5.78
CA ILE A 498 12.54 8.31 6.93
C ILE A 498 12.04 9.75 7.06
N LEU A 499 11.55 10.11 8.25
CA LEU A 499 11.13 11.46 8.59
C LEU A 499 12.13 12.09 9.55
N TYR A 500 12.71 13.22 9.15
CA TYR A 500 13.33 14.18 10.06
C TYR A 500 12.34 15.32 10.34
N THR A 501 12.13 15.68 11.61
CA THR A 501 11.38 16.88 12.02
C THR A 501 12.08 17.55 13.21
N ASP A 502 12.30 18.86 13.16
CA ASP A 502 12.90 19.64 14.28
C ASP A 502 12.09 20.85 14.77
N GLU A 503 10.77 20.83 14.55
CA GLU A 503 9.79 21.79 15.07
C GLU A 503 10.05 22.12 16.57
N PRO A 504 10.47 23.36 16.90
CA PRO A 504 11.09 23.67 18.18
C PRO A 504 10.10 23.75 19.35
N ASP A 505 8.83 24.03 19.09
CA ASP A 505 7.78 24.07 20.11
C ASP A 505 6.94 22.78 20.13
N SER A 506 7.28 21.77 19.32
CA SER A 506 6.63 20.45 19.41
C SER A 506 7.14 19.69 20.63
N VAL A 507 6.26 19.57 21.63
CA VAL A 507 6.44 18.63 22.74
C VAL A 507 6.32 17.16 22.30
N ASN A 508 5.83 16.90 21.09
CA ASN A 508 5.56 15.57 20.57
C ASN A 508 5.67 15.50 19.03
N TYR A 509 6.86 15.21 18.53
CA TYR A 509 7.16 15.06 17.11
C TYR A 509 6.27 14.06 16.35
N TYR A 510 5.59 13.13 17.04
CA TYR A 510 4.66 12.19 16.40
C TYR A 510 3.31 12.83 16.02
N ARG A 511 3.05 14.07 16.44
CA ARG A 511 1.83 14.84 16.13
C ARG A 511 2.10 16.09 15.28
N THR A 512 3.31 16.28 14.74
CA THR A 512 3.58 17.37 13.78
C THR A 512 2.74 17.18 12.51
N PRO A 513 2.46 18.25 11.73
CA PRO A 513 1.69 18.15 10.49
C PRO A 513 2.22 17.06 9.54
N VAL A 514 3.54 17.03 9.33
CA VAL A 514 4.21 16.01 8.50
C VAL A 514 4.10 14.58 9.06
N ALA A 515 4.20 14.38 10.38
CA ALA A 515 4.01 13.07 10.98
C ALA A 515 2.54 12.62 10.88
N ARG A 516 1.58 13.55 10.99
CA ARG A 516 0.17 13.26 10.76
C ARG A 516 -0.11 12.91 9.30
N ALA A 517 0.50 13.61 8.34
CA ALA A 517 0.37 13.32 6.92
C ALA A 517 0.83 11.89 6.59
N LEU A 518 1.99 11.47 7.10
CA LEU A 518 2.49 10.10 6.91
C LEU A 518 1.56 9.04 7.52
N ASN A 519 1.02 9.28 8.72
CA ASN A 519 0.04 8.38 9.34
C ASN A 519 -1.29 8.32 8.57
N GLU A 520 -1.77 9.44 8.04
CA GLU A 520 -3.01 9.52 7.25
C GLU A 520 -2.88 8.75 5.93
N LEU A 521 -1.72 8.88 5.26
CA LEU A 521 -1.33 8.08 4.09
C LEU A 521 -1.04 6.60 4.42
N GLY A 522 -1.04 6.20 5.68
CA GLY A 522 -0.67 4.84 6.09
C GLY A 522 0.76 4.44 5.73
N MET A 523 1.70 5.41 5.68
CA MET A 523 3.11 5.13 5.37
C MET A 523 3.79 4.48 6.59
N ASP A 524 4.59 3.44 6.38
CA ASP A 524 5.53 2.97 7.40
C ASP A 524 6.77 3.88 7.38
N TYR A 525 7.01 4.65 8.45
CA TYR A 525 8.10 5.63 8.50
C TYR A 525 8.95 5.54 9.78
N TYR A 526 10.26 5.81 9.68
CA TYR A 526 11.16 5.95 10.84
C TYR A 526 11.32 7.44 11.22
N LEU A 527 10.89 7.83 12.42
CA LEU A 527 10.96 9.24 12.88
C LEU A 527 12.31 9.56 13.55
N ILE A 528 12.87 10.72 13.24
CA ILE A 528 14.12 11.31 13.77
C ILE A 528 13.89 12.81 14.06
N PHE A 529 14.57 13.34 15.08
CA PHE A 529 14.56 14.76 15.47
C PHE A 529 15.96 15.31 15.77
N ASN A 530 17.02 14.56 15.47
CA ASN A 530 18.40 14.98 15.66
C ASN A 530 19.27 14.72 14.41
N GLN A 531 19.90 15.78 13.90
CA GLN A 531 20.70 15.75 12.67
C GLN A 531 21.83 14.70 12.68
N GLU A 532 22.44 14.38 13.83
CA GLU A 532 23.47 13.33 13.91
C GLU A 532 22.88 11.93 13.70
N TYR A 533 21.63 11.72 14.14
CA TYR A 533 20.90 10.46 14.01
C TYR A 533 20.27 10.31 12.62
N LEU A 534 19.88 11.42 11.97
CA LEU A 534 19.52 11.43 10.55
C LEU A 534 20.69 10.91 9.71
N ASN A 535 21.84 11.58 9.80
CA ASN A 535 23.03 11.19 9.04
C ASN A 535 23.49 9.74 9.36
N LEU A 536 23.41 9.32 10.63
CA LEU A 536 23.71 7.94 11.03
C LEU A 536 22.77 6.93 10.37
N SER A 537 21.47 7.25 10.23
CA SER A 537 20.45 6.34 9.72
C SER A 537 20.48 6.24 8.20
N LEU A 538 20.72 7.34 7.49
CA LEU A 538 20.92 7.37 6.03
C LEU A 538 22.16 6.55 5.60
N HIS A 539 23.20 6.49 6.43
CA HIS A 539 24.39 5.65 6.17
C HIS A 539 24.23 4.19 6.60
N ARG A 540 23.17 3.84 7.35
CA ARG A 540 22.98 2.50 7.93
C ARG A 540 21.94 1.67 7.18
N TRP A 541 20.91 2.32 6.65
CA TRP A 541 19.80 1.71 5.95
C TRP A 541 19.50 2.46 4.66
N SER A 542 18.92 1.76 3.68
CA SER A 542 18.38 2.35 2.46
C SER A 542 16.93 2.73 2.67
N TRP A 543 16.48 3.75 1.93
CA TRP A 543 15.15 4.33 2.02
C TRP A 543 14.61 4.48 0.60
N GLU A 544 13.29 4.47 0.42
CA GLU A 544 12.64 4.92 -0.81
C GLU A 544 12.44 6.43 -0.75
N LEU A 545 11.85 6.92 0.34
CA LEU A 545 11.55 8.33 0.58
C LEU A 545 12.32 8.89 1.77
N ILE A 546 12.95 10.04 1.58
CA ILE A 546 13.47 10.88 2.66
C ILE A 546 12.57 12.12 2.76
N VAL A 547 11.99 12.37 3.95
CA VAL A 547 11.23 13.58 4.28
C VAL A 547 11.99 14.40 5.31
N VAL A 548 12.26 15.67 5.02
CA VAL A 548 12.99 16.60 5.90
C VAL A 548 12.15 17.84 6.19
N ASP A 549 11.59 17.86 7.38
CA ASP A 549 10.95 19.01 8.00
C ASP A 549 11.98 19.74 8.90
N ASN A 550 12.50 20.89 8.43
CA ASN A 550 13.61 21.58 9.09
C ASN A 550 13.36 23.09 9.33
N PRO A 551 12.40 23.45 10.20
CA PRO A 551 12.12 24.84 10.59
C PRO A 551 13.10 25.43 11.61
N TRP A 552 14.01 24.65 12.23
CA TRP A 552 14.82 25.18 13.35
C TRP A 552 16.32 24.84 13.38
N SER A 553 16.74 23.60 13.16
CA SER A 553 18.18 23.27 13.14
C SER A 553 18.76 23.46 11.73
N GLY A 554 19.84 22.75 11.41
CA GLY A 554 20.29 22.62 10.02
C GLY A 554 20.91 21.25 9.78
N VAL A 555 20.40 20.53 8.78
CA VAL A 555 20.75 19.13 8.45
C VAL A 555 21.98 18.99 7.53
N HIS A 556 22.83 20.01 7.47
CA HIS A 556 24.04 20.11 6.65
C HIS A 556 25.00 18.90 6.72
N ASN A 557 24.99 18.15 7.83
CA ASN A 557 25.81 16.95 8.01
C ASN A 557 25.26 15.72 7.26
N ALA A 558 24.04 15.78 6.72
CA ALA A 558 23.35 14.73 5.97
C ALA A 558 23.26 15.01 4.46
N TYR A 559 23.66 16.21 3.99
CA TYR A 559 23.54 16.60 2.57
C TYR A 559 24.26 15.65 1.61
N ASP A 560 25.46 15.16 1.96
CA ASP A 560 26.19 14.15 1.16
C ASP A 560 25.35 12.86 0.97
N ALA A 561 24.68 12.38 2.03
CA ALA A 561 23.88 11.15 1.96
C ALA A 561 22.54 11.36 1.23
N ILE A 562 21.93 12.54 1.38
CA ILE A 562 20.73 12.94 0.61
C ILE A 562 21.08 13.07 -0.88
N TYR A 563 22.26 13.62 -1.22
CA TYR A 563 22.76 13.68 -2.58
C TYR A 563 22.92 12.28 -3.18
N GLU A 564 23.59 11.35 -2.47
CA GLU A 564 23.76 9.96 -2.92
C GLU A 564 22.41 9.23 -3.12
N HIS A 565 21.42 9.50 -2.26
CA HIS A 565 20.05 8.97 -2.39
C HIS A 565 19.34 9.49 -3.66
N VAL A 566 19.35 10.80 -3.88
CA VAL A 566 18.70 11.42 -5.05
C VAL A 566 19.42 11.07 -6.35
N GLU A 567 20.76 11.06 -6.38
CA GLU A 567 21.54 10.60 -7.56
C GLU A 567 21.30 9.11 -7.84
N GLY A 568 21.11 8.30 -6.78
CA GLY A 568 20.68 6.90 -6.87
C GLY A 568 19.25 6.70 -7.38
N GLY A 569 18.44 7.76 -7.45
CA GLY A 569 17.08 7.76 -7.95
C GLY A 569 15.98 7.62 -6.90
N GLY A 570 16.30 7.77 -5.60
CA GLY A 570 15.33 7.80 -4.52
C GLY A 570 14.48 9.07 -4.49
N LYS A 571 13.35 9.00 -3.77
CA LYS A 571 12.38 10.08 -3.62
C LYS A 571 12.75 11.02 -2.46
N PHE A 572 12.45 12.31 -2.55
CA PHE A 572 12.82 13.31 -1.54
C PHE A 572 11.81 14.46 -1.42
N VAL A 573 11.43 14.83 -0.19
CA VAL A 573 10.65 16.05 0.10
C VAL A 573 11.33 16.82 1.24
N MET A 574 11.51 18.13 1.10
CA MET A 574 12.16 18.97 2.12
C MET A 574 11.52 20.35 2.27
N SER A 575 11.34 20.79 3.52
CA SER A 575 11.02 22.14 3.97
C SER A 575 12.23 22.70 4.72
N SER A 576 12.83 23.80 4.26
CA SER A 576 14.00 24.38 4.91
C SER A 576 14.29 25.83 4.52
N TYR A 577 14.99 26.52 5.43
CA TYR A 577 15.45 27.92 5.33
C TYR A 577 16.98 28.06 5.21
N ARG A 578 17.67 26.96 4.91
CA ARG A 578 19.15 26.83 5.05
C ARG A 578 19.90 26.88 3.73
N VAL A 579 19.30 27.33 2.63
CA VAL A 579 19.97 27.40 1.32
C VAL A 579 20.96 28.56 1.30
N ASP A 580 20.60 29.73 1.84
CA ASP A 580 21.45 30.92 2.06
C ASP A 580 22.80 30.61 2.75
N ASN A 581 22.78 29.65 3.68
CA ASN A 581 23.86 29.26 4.57
C ASN A 581 24.91 28.42 3.83
N SER A 582 24.53 27.78 2.72
CA SER A 582 25.40 26.96 1.87
C SER A 582 24.93 27.01 0.41
N PRO A 583 24.97 28.19 -0.26
CA PRO A 583 24.32 28.40 -1.55
C PRO A 583 25.10 27.78 -2.73
N SER A 584 26.27 27.17 -2.44
CA SER A 584 27.10 26.42 -3.38
C SER A 584 27.12 24.92 -3.11
N GLU A 585 26.20 24.42 -2.30
CA GLU A 585 26.03 22.99 -2.01
C GLU A 585 25.62 22.22 -3.29
N PRO A 586 26.30 21.12 -3.66
CA PRO A 586 25.93 20.31 -4.83
C PRO A 586 24.51 19.73 -4.85
N LEU A 587 23.84 19.63 -3.69
CA LEU A 587 22.46 19.17 -3.59
C LEU A 587 21.47 20.09 -4.32
N TRP A 588 21.57 21.42 -4.18
CA TRP A 588 20.62 22.36 -4.80
C TRP A 588 20.51 22.24 -6.33
N PRO A 589 21.62 22.20 -7.12
CA PRO A 589 21.51 21.98 -8.56
C PRO A 589 21.10 20.56 -8.94
N LEU A 590 21.27 19.55 -8.06
CA LEU A 590 20.70 18.21 -8.27
C LEU A 590 19.17 18.23 -8.10
N LEU A 591 18.65 18.98 -7.12
CA LEU A 591 17.21 19.23 -6.94
C LEU A 591 16.63 20.20 -7.99
N GLY A 592 17.47 20.82 -8.81
CA GLY A 592 17.05 21.62 -9.96
C GLY A 592 16.94 23.13 -9.70
N PHE A 593 17.56 23.67 -8.66
CA PHE A 593 17.52 25.11 -8.37
C PHE A 593 18.86 25.70 -7.89
N GLN A 594 18.86 27.03 -7.74
CA GLN A 594 19.90 27.81 -7.06
C GLN A 594 19.27 28.84 -6.12
N PHE A 595 20.01 29.24 -5.08
CA PHE A 595 19.67 30.37 -4.21
C PHE A 595 19.65 31.70 -4.99
N ILE A 596 18.70 32.57 -4.68
CA ILE A 596 18.58 33.94 -5.26
C ILE A 596 18.69 35.02 -4.18
N ASP A 597 17.85 34.98 -3.15
CA ASP A 597 17.78 35.97 -2.07
C ASP A 597 17.11 35.36 -0.81
N GLU A 598 17.26 36.03 0.35
CA GLU A 598 16.51 35.68 1.57
C GLU A 598 15.01 36.00 1.38
N MET A 599 14.13 35.19 1.98
CA MET A 599 12.69 35.44 1.98
C MET A 599 12.35 36.71 2.80
N PRO A 600 11.43 37.57 2.35
CA PRO A 600 10.87 38.64 3.18
C PRO A 600 10.22 38.15 4.48
N ASP A 601 9.88 39.05 5.40
CA ASP A 601 9.06 38.75 6.60
C ASP A 601 7.59 38.49 6.21
N LYS A 602 7.09 37.28 6.46
CA LYS A 602 5.73 36.77 6.23
C LYS A 602 5.12 37.05 4.84
N PRO A 603 5.79 36.70 3.73
CA PRO A 603 5.17 36.74 2.41
C PRO A 603 4.14 35.62 2.26
N GLU A 604 3.11 35.87 1.46
CA GLU A 604 2.20 34.82 1.01
C GLU A 604 2.95 33.90 0.03
N LEU A 605 2.84 32.59 0.22
CA LEU A 605 3.22 31.60 -0.78
C LEU A 605 2.09 31.56 -1.82
N HIS A 606 2.32 32.04 -3.04
CA HIS A 606 1.31 32.01 -4.10
C HIS A 606 1.42 30.72 -4.91
N VAL A 607 0.28 30.06 -5.12
CA VAL A 607 0.16 28.90 -6.02
C VAL A 607 0.05 29.40 -7.46
N TRP A 608 0.88 28.88 -8.37
CA TRP A 608 0.87 29.29 -9.78
C TRP A 608 0.05 28.38 -10.68
N ASP A 609 -0.22 27.15 -10.24
CA ASP A 609 -1.05 26.18 -10.95
C ASP A 609 -1.96 25.42 -9.98
N LEU A 610 -3.15 25.99 -9.71
CA LEU A 610 -4.12 25.44 -8.74
C LEU A 610 -4.74 24.09 -9.16
N ILE A 611 -4.64 23.72 -10.45
CA ILE A 611 -5.13 22.42 -10.92
C ILE A 611 -4.04 21.33 -10.83
N HIS A 612 -2.83 21.67 -10.41
CA HIS A 612 -1.74 20.70 -10.27
C HIS A 612 -2.02 19.74 -9.08
N PRO A 613 -2.00 18.40 -9.28
CA PRO A 613 -2.43 17.42 -8.26
C PRO A 613 -1.78 17.56 -6.88
N MET A 614 -0.52 18.00 -6.83
CA MET A 614 0.22 18.31 -5.60
C MET A 614 -0.44 19.36 -4.68
N PHE A 615 -1.43 20.12 -5.15
CA PHE A 615 -2.24 21.01 -4.30
C PHE A 615 -3.63 20.47 -4.00
N ASN A 616 -4.11 19.43 -4.70
CA ASN A 616 -5.51 19.01 -4.59
C ASN A 616 -5.76 17.49 -4.41
N MET A 617 -4.71 16.68 -4.22
CA MET A 617 -4.83 15.24 -3.98
C MET A 617 -3.83 14.75 -2.91
N PRO A 618 -4.28 14.08 -1.83
CA PRO A 618 -5.67 13.68 -1.53
C PRO A 618 -6.60 14.75 -0.96
N TYR A 619 -6.10 15.93 -0.55
CA TYR A 619 -6.92 17.02 0.02
C TYR A 619 -6.97 18.20 -0.96
N ASP A 620 -8.17 18.66 -1.34
CA ASP A 620 -8.35 19.78 -2.28
C ASP A 620 -8.04 21.13 -1.62
N TYR A 621 -6.86 21.71 -1.87
CA TYR A 621 -6.55 23.07 -1.46
C TYR A 621 -7.01 24.08 -2.50
N SER A 622 -8.11 24.77 -2.21
CA SER A 622 -8.82 25.61 -3.16
C SER A 622 -8.44 27.11 -3.10
N ALA A 623 -7.62 27.53 -2.13
CA ALA A 623 -7.13 28.91 -2.01
C ALA A 623 -5.93 29.22 -2.95
N ALA A 624 -5.85 30.46 -3.42
CA ALA A 624 -4.83 30.91 -4.38
C ALA A 624 -3.42 31.13 -3.78
N ASN A 625 -3.29 31.03 -2.46
CA ASN A 625 -2.06 31.25 -1.71
C ASN A 625 -2.16 30.54 -0.35
N PHE A 626 -1.01 30.35 0.30
CA PHE A 626 -0.91 29.98 1.71
C PHE A 626 -0.49 31.23 2.51
N THR A 627 -1.10 31.44 3.69
CA THR A 627 -0.86 32.63 4.51
C THR A 627 -0.14 32.26 5.81
N PRO A 628 1.07 32.79 6.10
CA PRO A 628 1.79 32.46 7.33
C PRO A 628 1.04 33.04 8.56
N THR A 629 0.63 32.15 9.47
CA THR A 629 0.00 32.50 10.75
C THR A 629 0.99 32.47 11.92
N ARG A 630 2.16 31.87 11.72
CA ARG A 630 3.27 31.79 12.68
C ARG A 630 4.54 32.45 12.12
N ASP A 631 5.46 32.75 13.04
CA ASP A 631 6.70 33.50 12.82
C ASP A 631 7.86 32.69 13.43
N TYR A 632 8.88 32.35 12.64
CA TYR A 632 10.07 31.65 13.12
C TYR A 632 11.31 32.56 13.15
N GLY A 633 11.16 33.83 12.73
CA GLY A 633 12.22 34.82 12.59
C GLY A 633 13.07 34.69 11.33
N ASP A 634 12.90 33.58 10.60
CA ASP A 634 13.41 33.31 9.27
C ASP A 634 12.27 32.61 8.51
N GLU A 635 11.96 33.08 7.30
CA GLU A 635 10.83 32.61 6.51
C GLU A 635 11.30 31.73 5.33
N GLY A 636 12.63 31.62 5.13
CA GLY A 636 13.26 30.77 4.13
C GLY A 636 13.97 31.47 2.99
N ASP A 637 13.99 30.84 1.83
CA ASP A 637 14.86 31.15 0.70
C ASP A 637 14.06 31.35 -0.61
N VAL A 638 14.42 32.39 -1.37
CA VAL A 638 13.91 32.62 -2.72
C VAL A 638 14.79 31.88 -3.74
N LEU A 639 14.17 31.12 -4.64
CA LEU A 639 14.84 30.15 -5.49
C LEU A 639 14.71 30.47 -6.98
N GLY A 640 15.79 30.17 -7.71
CA GLY A 640 15.85 30.21 -9.17
C GLY A 640 15.87 28.81 -9.75
N VAL A 641 14.81 28.44 -10.47
CA VAL A 641 14.63 27.06 -10.98
C VAL A 641 15.30 26.88 -12.35
N PHE A 642 15.97 25.75 -12.53
CA PHE A 642 16.65 25.39 -13.77
C PHE A 642 15.69 24.76 -14.80
N PRO A 643 16.01 24.79 -16.11
CA PRO A 643 15.12 24.30 -17.17
C PRO A 643 14.77 22.80 -17.13
N ASN A 644 15.37 22.02 -16.24
CA ASN A 644 15.11 20.60 -16.00
C ASN A 644 14.25 20.33 -14.74
N ALA A 645 13.68 21.39 -14.16
CA ALA A 645 12.79 21.34 -13.00
C ALA A 645 11.60 22.30 -13.21
N THR A 646 10.56 22.14 -12.41
CA THR A 646 9.30 22.89 -12.51
C THR A 646 9.11 23.76 -11.27
N ALA A 647 8.68 25.01 -11.49
CA ALA A 647 8.40 25.98 -10.45
C ALA A 647 6.88 26.02 -10.20
N LEU A 648 6.41 25.62 -9.01
CA LEU A 648 4.98 25.41 -8.75
C LEU A 648 4.32 26.50 -7.90
N GLY A 649 5.12 27.20 -7.09
CA GLY A 649 4.67 28.34 -6.29
C GLY A 649 5.84 29.23 -5.88
N GLY A 650 5.54 30.48 -5.51
CA GLY A 650 6.55 31.49 -5.23
C GLY A 650 6.02 32.71 -4.46
N ASN A 651 6.91 33.62 -4.08
CA ASN A 651 6.58 34.80 -3.26
C ASN A 651 5.96 35.97 -4.07
N SER A 652 5.34 35.65 -5.20
CA SER A 652 4.76 36.58 -6.18
C SER A 652 3.48 36.00 -6.76
N SER A 653 2.41 36.79 -6.84
CA SER A 653 1.12 36.37 -7.43
C SER A 653 1.14 36.13 -8.94
N SER A 654 2.30 36.23 -9.59
CA SER A 654 2.53 35.90 -10.99
C SER A 654 3.73 34.98 -11.12
N TYR A 655 3.63 33.99 -12.01
CA TYR A 655 4.71 33.04 -12.31
C TYR A 655 6.02 33.77 -12.63
N ASP A 656 7.06 33.51 -11.83
CA ASP A 656 8.44 33.90 -12.12
C ASP A 656 9.42 32.86 -11.58
N VAL A 657 10.08 32.18 -12.50
CA VAL A 657 11.06 31.11 -12.25
C VAL A 657 12.25 31.52 -11.36
N ASN A 658 12.49 32.82 -11.13
CA ASN A 658 13.54 33.35 -10.25
C ASN A 658 13.02 33.85 -8.89
N HIS A 659 11.72 33.70 -8.64
CA HIS A 659 11.03 34.03 -7.39
C HIS A 659 10.21 32.83 -6.88
N SER A 660 10.68 31.62 -7.20
CA SER A 660 10.06 30.36 -6.79
C SER A 660 10.37 30.05 -5.33
N VAL A 661 9.50 29.32 -4.67
CA VAL A 661 9.76 28.71 -3.35
C VAL A 661 9.42 27.22 -3.33
N ILE A 662 8.51 26.74 -4.19
CA ILE A 662 8.26 25.30 -4.39
C ILE A 662 8.89 24.85 -5.72
N VAL A 663 9.78 23.85 -5.66
CA VAL A 663 10.52 23.31 -6.82
C VAL A 663 10.32 21.81 -6.93
N LEU A 664 9.80 21.36 -8.07
CA LEU A 664 9.68 19.95 -8.43
C LEU A 664 10.79 19.57 -9.41
N GLY A 665 11.70 18.70 -8.97
CA GLY A 665 12.87 18.23 -9.71
C GLY A 665 12.84 16.73 -10.03
N ASN A 666 13.90 16.26 -10.70
CA ASN A 666 14.21 14.84 -10.92
C ASN A 666 13.03 13.99 -11.45
N GLU A 667 12.35 14.51 -12.47
CA GLU A 667 11.22 13.87 -13.15
C GLU A 667 10.01 13.61 -12.24
N GLY A 668 9.86 14.41 -11.17
CA GLY A 668 8.76 14.33 -10.20
C GLY A 668 9.14 13.68 -8.87
N ARG A 669 10.33 13.07 -8.77
CA ARG A 669 10.76 12.32 -7.57
C ARG A 669 11.26 13.19 -6.43
N THR A 670 11.55 14.47 -6.67
CA THR A 670 12.07 15.36 -5.61
C THR A 670 11.35 16.68 -5.55
N LEU A 671 10.97 17.09 -4.35
CA LEU A 671 10.31 18.35 -4.07
C LEU A 671 11.09 19.13 -3.00
N PHE A 672 11.32 20.42 -3.24
CA PHE A 672 11.95 21.31 -2.28
C PHE A 672 11.11 22.57 -2.05
N ASN A 673 10.82 22.83 -0.77
CA ASN A 673 10.22 24.04 -0.25
C ASN A 673 11.29 24.91 0.40
N GLY A 674 11.56 26.05 -0.23
CA GLY A 674 12.26 27.18 0.37
C GLY A 674 11.39 28.01 1.30
N TYR A 675 10.19 27.56 1.63
CA TYR A 675 9.30 28.15 2.63
C TYR A 675 9.19 27.18 3.82
N LEU A 676 9.09 27.68 5.05
CA LEU A 676 8.79 26.83 6.21
C LEU A 676 7.30 26.47 6.25
N ILE A 677 6.94 25.26 5.81
CA ILE A 677 5.54 24.80 5.75
C ILE A 677 4.83 24.96 7.10
N ASP A 678 5.54 24.80 8.22
CA ASP A 678 5.03 24.93 9.59
C ASP A 678 4.50 26.33 9.96
N GLN A 679 4.72 27.33 9.10
CA GLN A 679 4.17 28.68 9.23
C GLN A 679 2.69 28.76 8.85
N PHE A 680 2.18 27.83 8.02
CA PHE A 680 0.80 27.81 7.52
C PHE A 680 -0.15 27.05 8.45
N GLN A 681 -0.25 27.48 9.72
CA GLN A 681 -1.13 26.86 10.72
C GLN A 681 -2.59 27.34 10.64
N GLY A 682 -2.94 28.05 9.56
CA GLY A 682 -4.30 28.51 9.28
C GLY A 682 -5.13 27.39 8.65
N ASP A 683 -6.37 27.72 8.32
CA ASP A 683 -7.29 26.97 7.45
C ASP A 683 -7.93 28.06 6.59
N LEU A 684 -7.31 28.36 5.45
CA LEU A 684 -7.62 29.56 4.65
C LEU A 684 -8.78 29.32 3.69
N ASP A 685 -8.98 28.09 3.26
CA ASP A 685 -10.00 27.70 2.29
C ASP A 685 -11.22 26.97 2.90
N ASP A 686 -11.23 26.81 4.23
CA ASP A 686 -12.31 26.20 5.03
C ASP A 686 -12.47 24.69 4.78
N SER A 687 -11.35 24.01 4.48
CA SER A 687 -11.23 22.54 4.32
C SER A 687 -11.54 21.79 5.63
N THR A 688 -11.48 22.47 6.77
CA THR A 688 -11.45 21.96 8.16
C THR A 688 -10.13 21.32 8.59
N TYR A 689 -9.09 21.43 7.77
CA TYR A 689 -7.73 20.98 8.04
C TYR A 689 -6.76 22.17 8.04
N PRO A 690 -5.65 22.11 8.79
CA PRO A 690 -4.65 23.17 8.72
C PRO A 690 -3.89 23.14 7.38
N ASP A 691 -3.67 24.30 6.75
CA ASP A 691 -3.06 24.41 5.41
C ASP A 691 -1.70 23.67 5.35
N ASN A 692 -0.92 23.71 6.44
CA ASN A 692 0.37 23.03 6.53
C ASN A 692 0.28 21.50 6.54
N PHE A 693 -0.80 20.91 7.05
CA PHE A 693 -1.03 19.47 6.98
C PHE A 693 -1.43 19.07 5.55
N GLU A 694 -2.25 19.89 4.89
CA GLU A 694 -2.70 19.66 3.51
C GLU A 694 -1.55 19.77 2.51
N LEU A 695 -0.67 20.77 2.66
CA LEU A 695 0.53 20.88 1.83
C LEU A 695 1.47 19.68 2.04
N TRP A 696 1.77 19.31 3.29
CA TRP A 696 2.62 18.14 3.56
C TRP A 696 2.04 16.83 3.00
N ILE A 697 0.73 16.58 3.15
CA ILE A 697 0.14 15.32 2.70
C ILE A 697 0.05 15.23 1.18
N ASN A 698 -0.31 16.32 0.50
CA ASN A 698 -0.42 16.34 -0.95
C ASN A 698 0.95 16.25 -1.64
N GLU A 699 1.97 16.92 -1.09
CA GLU A 699 3.34 16.85 -1.63
C GLU A 699 3.96 15.46 -1.48
N ILE A 700 3.80 14.83 -0.31
CA ILE A 700 4.28 13.47 -0.07
C ILE A 700 3.54 12.49 -0.98
N ALA A 701 2.21 12.58 -1.07
CA ALA A 701 1.41 11.72 -1.94
C ALA A 701 1.80 11.88 -3.42
N TYR A 702 1.97 13.11 -3.90
CA TYR A 702 2.40 13.38 -5.27
C TYR A 702 3.78 12.78 -5.59
N VAL A 703 4.74 12.89 -4.67
CA VAL A 703 6.08 12.29 -4.86
C VAL A 703 6.04 10.76 -4.76
N MET A 704 5.06 10.19 -4.05
CA MET A 704 4.86 8.75 -3.92
C MET A 704 3.99 8.11 -5.01
N GLN A 705 3.33 8.90 -5.87
CA GLN A 705 2.42 8.45 -6.93
C GLN A 705 2.98 7.26 -7.75
N PRO A 706 2.10 6.37 -8.30
CA PRO A 706 2.53 5.21 -9.05
C PRO A 706 3.36 5.59 -10.27
N THR A 707 4.26 4.69 -10.67
CA THR A 707 5.01 4.80 -11.93
C THR A 707 4.82 3.55 -12.76
N ILE A 708 4.90 3.69 -14.08
CA ILE A 708 4.74 2.60 -15.05
C ILE A 708 5.91 2.62 -16.04
N ASP A 709 6.35 1.43 -16.44
CA ASP A 709 7.32 1.25 -17.52
C ASP A 709 6.63 1.31 -18.89
N SER A 710 7.42 1.47 -19.95
CA SER A 710 6.95 1.36 -21.33
C SER A 710 7.59 0.14 -21.99
N PRO A 711 6.90 -1.02 -22.01
CA PRO A 711 7.28 -2.16 -22.85
C PRO A 711 7.36 -1.75 -24.32
N ILE A 712 8.13 -2.49 -25.11
CA ILE A 712 8.29 -2.17 -26.53
C ILE A 712 7.08 -2.60 -27.36
N ASP A 713 6.71 -1.77 -28.34
CA ASP A 713 5.84 -2.17 -29.45
C ASP A 713 6.31 -3.50 -30.06
N MET A 714 5.37 -4.37 -30.41
CA MET A 714 5.65 -5.72 -30.88
C MET A 714 4.85 -6.10 -32.13
N SER A 715 5.27 -7.21 -32.74
CA SER A 715 4.51 -7.84 -33.83
C SER A 715 4.32 -9.31 -33.49
N ILE A 716 3.09 -9.80 -33.68
CA ILE A 716 2.69 -11.17 -33.40
C ILE A 716 2.13 -11.81 -34.67
N GLU A 717 2.20 -13.13 -34.73
CA GLU A 717 1.60 -13.90 -35.81
C GLU A 717 0.11 -14.08 -35.51
N ALA A 718 -0.77 -13.86 -36.49
CA ALA A 718 -2.20 -14.08 -36.31
C ALA A 718 -2.48 -15.55 -35.93
N LYS A 719 -3.41 -15.78 -34.99
CA LYS A 719 -3.77 -17.09 -34.43
C LYS A 719 -2.63 -17.83 -33.72
N SER A 720 -1.52 -17.15 -33.38
CA SER A 720 -0.52 -17.71 -32.46
C SER A 720 -1.01 -17.73 -31.01
N THR A 721 -0.26 -18.39 -30.13
CA THR A 721 -0.60 -18.52 -28.70
C THR A 721 0.67 -18.53 -27.87
N GLY A 722 0.68 -17.76 -26.78
CA GLY A 722 1.79 -17.69 -25.82
C GLY A 722 2.66 -16.43 -25.94
N GLU A 723 2.30 -15.53 -26.84
CA GLU A 723 2.72 -14.14 -26.85
C GLU A 723 1.96 -13.34 -25.78
N SER A 724 2.63 -12.41 -25.11
CA SER A 724 2.02 -11.56 -24.08
C SER A 724 2.70 -10.21 -23.96
N ILE A 725 1.95 -9.23 -23.48
CA ILE A 725 2.50 -7.95 -22.98
C ILE A 725 2.78 -8.13 -21.49
N THR A 726 3.87 -7.55 -21.00
CA THR A 726 4.21 -7.54 -19.57
C THR A 726 4.61 -6.14 -19.17
N TRP A 727 3.82 -5.52 -18.30
CA TRP A 727 4.15 -4.27 -17.62
C TRP A 727 4.66 -4.55 -16.21
N THR A 728 5.58 -3.71 -15.74
CA THR A 728 6.15 -3.69 -14.39
C THR A 728 5.91 -2.34 -13.70
N PRO A 729 4.64 -1.94 -13.49
CA PRO A 729 4.32 -0.75 -12.71
C PRO A 729 4.75 -0.92 -11.25
N THR A 730 4.91 0.20 -10.54
CA THR A 730 5.29 0.23 -9.12
C THR A 730 4.51 1.28 -8.35
N SER A 731 4.04 0.93 -7.16
CA SER A 731 3.42 1.81 -6.17
C SER A 731 3.67 1.23 -4.78
N ASP A 732 3.78 2.08 -3.75
CA ASP A 732 3.73 1.65 -2.35
C ASP A 732 2.30 1.45 -1.83
N ARG A 733 1.30 1.90 -2.61
CA ARG A 733 -0.14 1.85 -2.33
C ARG A 733 -0.96 1.33 -3.53
N PRO A 734 -0.61 0.20 -4.16
CA PRO A 734 -1.31 -0.29 -5.33
C PRO A 734 -2.79 -0.56 -5.00
N TYR A 735 -3.69 -0.23 -5.93
CA TYR A 735 -5.13 -0.38 -5.73
C TYR A 735 -5.82 -1.16 -6.86
N SER A 736 -5.83 -0.63 -8.08
CA SER A 736 -6.52 -1.23 -9.22
C SER A 736 -5.74 -1.12 -10.52
N TYR A 737 -6.14 -1.91 -11.51
CA TYR A 737 -5.69 -1.79 -12.88
C TYR A 737 -6.82 -2.02 -13.89
N GLU A 738 -6.63 -1.47 -15.09
CA GLU A 738 -7.53 -1.63 -16.23
C GLU A 738 -6.70 -1.73 -17.53
N ILE A 739 -7.03 -2.70 -18.39
CA ILE A 739 -6.43 -2.87 -19.71
C ILE A 739 -7.50 -2.60 -20.77
N LYS A 740 -7.20 -1.68 -21.70
CA LYS A 740 -8.04 -1.38 -22.86
C LYS A 740 -7.38 -1.82 -24.16
N ARG A 741 -8.12 -2.51 -25.02
CA ARG A 741 -7.81 -2.69 -26.45
C ARG A 741 -8.61 -1.67 -27.26
N ASP A 742 -7.94 -0.79 -27.99
CA ASP A 742 -8.56 0.25 -28.83
C ASP A 742 -9.67 1.04 -28.10
N SER A 743 -9.36 1.47 -26.87
CA SER A 743 -10.26 2.16 -25.93
C SER A 743 -11.44 1.34 -25.38
N VAL A 744 -11.48 0.02 -25.60
CA VAL A 744 -12.46 -0.90 -25.00
C VAL A 744 -11.79 -1.72 -23.90
N ILE A 745 -12.34 -1.69 -22.69
CA ILE A 745 -11.85 -2.47 -21.54
C ILE A 745 -11.94 -3.97 -21.88
N VAL A 746 -10.81 -4.68 -21.78
CA VAL A 746 -10.70 -6.13 -21.98
C VAL A 746 -10.43 -6.88 -20.68
N GLU A 747 -9.72 -6.26 -19.74
CA GLU A 747 -9.42 -6.81 -18.41
C GLU A 747 -9.35 -5.69 -17.36
N SER A 748 -9.70 -5.99 -16.11
CA SER A 748 -9.54 -5.09 -14.97
C SER A 748 -9.61 -5.88 -13.65
N GLY A 749 -9.00 -5.35 -12.60
CA GLY A 749 -9.04 -5.95 -11.27
C GLY A 749 -8.27 -5.19 -10.21
N ASP A 750 -8.21 -5.77 -9.01
CA ASP A 750 -7.36 -5.28 -7.93
C ASP A 750 -5.88 -5.45 -8.33
N TRP A 751 -5.03 -4.48 -7.99
CA TRP A 751 -3.59 -4.52 -8.22
C TRP A 751 -2.85 -4.63 -6.88
N ASP A 752 -1.91 -5.57 -6.77
CA ASP A 752 -1.13 -5.85 -5.55
C ASP A 752 0.30 -5.29 -5.59
N GLY A 753 0.63 -4.46 -6.59
CA GLY A 753 1.99 -3.97 -6.84
C GLY A 753 2.83 -4.91 -7.70
N GLY A 754 2.29 -6.07 -8.09
CA GLY A 754 2.92 -7.02 -8.98
C GLY A 754 2.97 -6.58 -10.45
N GLN A 755 3.74 -7.32 -11.24
CA GLN A 755 3.73 -7.22 -12.70
C GLN A 755 2.36 -7.60 -13.27
N ILE A 756 1.93 -6.92 -14.34
CA ILE A 756 0.66 -7.19 -15.02
C ILE A 756 1.00 -7.80 -16.39
N ILE A 757 0.42 -8.97 -16.67
CA ILE A 757 0.68 -9.76 -17.88
C ILE A 757 -0.64 -9.96 -18.61
N TYR A 758 -0.69 -9.56 -19.87
CA TYR A 758 -1.84 -9.75 -20.75
C TYR A 758 -1.45 -10.70 -21.89
N ASP A 759 -2.06 -11.88 -21.93
CA ASP A 759 -1.84 -12.87 -23.00
C ASP A 759 -2.56 -12.41 -24.29
N LEU A 760 -1.86 -12.47 -25.43
CA LEU A 760 -2.36 -12.03 -26.73
C LEU A 760 -2.93 -13.24 -27.50
N GLU A 761 -4.21 -13.17 -27.86
CA GLU A 761 -4.89 -14.12 -28.74
C GLU A 761 -5.59 -13.33 -29.87
N GLU A 762 -4.93 -13.17 -31.01
CA GLU A 762 -5.38 -12.26 -32.08
C GLU A 762 -5.58 -12.93 -33.44
N ASP A 763 -6.82 -12.87 -33.95
CA ASP A 763 -7.26 -13.56 -35.17
C ASP A 763 -7.25 -12.69 -36.45
N SER A 764 -7.10 -11.37 -36.31
CA SER A 764 -7.25 -10.37 -37.39
C SER A 764 -5.95 -9.63 -37.70
N LEU A 765 -5.62 -9.49 -38.99
CA LEU A 765 -4.48 -8.70 -39.46
C LEU A 765 -4.74 -7.19 -39.30
N GLU A 766 -4.35 -6.65 -38.15
CA GLU A 766 -4.59 -5.25 -37.79
C GLU A 766 -3.50 -4.67 -36.85
N LEU A 767 -3.59 -3.37 -36.58
CA LEU A 767 -2.74 -2.66 -35.64
C LEU A 767 -3.59 -2.28 -34.43
N LEU A 768 -3.28 -2.88 -33.28
CA LEU A 768 -4.00 -2.73 -32.02
C LEU A 768 -3.23 -1.82 -31.07
N ALA A 769 -3.95 -0.99 -30.32
CA ALA A 769 -3.41 -0.27 -29.17
C ALA A 769 -3.87 -0.93 -27.87
N PHE A 770 -2.93 -1.42 -27.06
CA PHE A 770 -3.19 -1.91 -25.71
C PHE A 770 -2.71 -0.90 -24.68
N GLU A 771 -3.65 -0.29 -23.96
CA GLU A 771 -3.40 0.69 -22.90
C GLU A 771 -3.59 0.02 -21.54
N LEU A 772 -2.57 0.03 -20.68
CA LEU A 772 -2.68 -0.30 -19.26
C LEU A 772 -2.81 1.00 -18.47
N THR A 773 -3.81 1.09 -17.61
CA THR A 773 -3.92 2.07 -16.52
C THR A 773 -3.76 1.36 -15.18
N VAL A 774 -3.01 1.95 -14.25
CA VAL A 774 -2.95 1.53 -12.85
C VAL A 774 -3.25 2.70 -11.92
N ASP A 775 -3.92 2.42 -10.81
CA ASP A 775 -4.32 3.39 -9.79
C ASP A 775 -3.73 3.01 -8.42
N ASP A 776 -3.45 4.02 -7.59
CA ASP A 776 -3.11 3.85 -6.17
C ASP A 776 -4.31 4.14 -5.23
N THR A 777 -4.16 3.86 -3.93
CA THR A 777 -5.24 4.09 -2.94
C THR A 777 -5.50 5.57 -2.64
N VAL A 778 -4.65 6.48 -3.10
CA VAL A 778 -4.83 7.94 -3.00
C VAL A 778 -5.66 8.46 -4.19
N GLY A 779 -5.73 7.70 -5.29
CA GLY A 779 -6.42 8.03 -6.53
C GLY A 779 -5.50 8.55 -7.64
N TYR A 780 -4.17 8.52 -7.46
CA TYR A 780 -3.25 8.82 -8.56
C TYR A 780 -3.24 7.66 -9.56
N SER A 781 -3.30 8.01 -10.85
CA SER A 781 -3.28 7.04 -11.95
C SER A 781 -2.15 7.34 -12.94
N VAL A 782 -1.56 6.27 -13.48
CA VAL A 782 -0.60 6.35 -14.60
C VAL A 782 -0.98 5.34 -15.68
N SER A 783 -0.56 5.59 -16.91
CA SER A 783 -0.87 4.71 -18.04
C SER A 783 0.25 4.65 -19.07
N ASP A 784 0.34 3.50 -19.72
CA ASP A 784 1.26 3.20 -20.82
C ASP A 784 0.48 2.56 -21.99
N THR A 785 0.99 2.67 -23.21
CA THR A 785 0.36 2.08 -24.40
C THR A 785 1.39 1.34 -25.25
N VAL A 786 1.11 0.05 -25.49
CA VAL A 786 1.90 -0.82 -26.36
C VAL A 786 1.16 -1.05 -27.67
N MET A 787 1.81 -0.77 -28.80
CA MET A 787 1.26 -1.07 -30.12
C MET A 787 1.59 -2.51 -30.52
N VAL A 788 0.55 -3.29 -30.84
CA VAL A 788 0.68 -4.67 -31.33
C VAL A 788 0.29 -4.72 -32.80
N THR A 789 1.24 -5.06 -33.67
CA THR A 789 0.98 -5.30 -35.10
C THR A 789 0.75 -6.79 -35.34
N VAL A 790 -0.48 -7.17 -35.65
CA VAL A 790 -0.81 -8.56 -35.99
C VAL A 790 -0.50 -8.76 -37.48
N VAL A 791 0.40 -9.70 -37.77
CA VAL A 791 0.87 -10.02 -39.12
C VAL A 791 0.64 -11.49 -39.44
N ASP A 792 0.68 -11.82 -40.72
CA ASP A 792 0.79 -13.20 -41.19
C ASP A 792 2.11 -13.34 -41.97
N THR A 793 2.96 -14.23 -41.47
CA THR A 793 4.25 -14.62 -42.02
C THR A 793 4.32 -16.11 -42.33
N THR A 794 3.22 -16.83 -42.12
CA THR A 794 3.07 -18.22 -42.54
C THR A 794 2.95 -18.33 -44.05
N TYR A 795 3.40 -19.45 -44.61
CA TYR A 795 3.27 -19.73 -46.04
C TYR A 795 2.20 -20.79 -46.23
N PRO A 796 1.35 -20.70 -47.28
CA PRO A 796 0.34 -21.70 -47.57
C PRO A 796 0.91 -23.12 -47.59
N ALA A 797 0.48 -23.94 -46.63
CA ALA A 797 1.08 -25.25 -46.41
C ALA A 797 0.49 -26.27 -47.39
N PHE A 798 1.35 -26.91 -48.19
CA PHE A 798 0.94 -27.99 -49.09
C PHE A 798 0.51 -29.23 -48.30
N VAL A 799 -0.70 -29.75 -48.59
CA VAL A 799 -1.26 -30.95 -47.95
C VAL A 799 -1.17 -32.16 -48.88
N ASP A 800 -1.76 -32.09 -50.07
CA ASP A 800 -1.84 -33.24 -50.99
C ASP A 800 -2.02 -32.84 -52.48
N ALA A 801 -1.57 -33.72 -53.38
CA ALA A 801 -1.77 -33.68 -54.83
C ALA A 801 -1.60 -35.08 -55.46
N PRO A 802 -2.07 -35.32 -56.70
CA PRO A 802 -2.10 -36.68 -57.25
C PRO A 802 -0.71 -37.19 -57.68
N ASP A 803 -0.25 -38.28 -57.08
CA ASP A 803 1.08 -38.87 -57.32
C ASP A 803 1.34 -39.38 -58.76
N ASN A 804 0.30 -39.74 -59.52
CA ASN A 804 0.44 -40.28 -60.88
C ASN A 804 -0.76 -39.91 -61.77
N LEU A 805 -0.54 -39.03 -62.75
CA LEU A 805 -1.56 -38.65 -63.73
C LEU A 805 -1.24 -39.22 -65.12
N GLN A 806 -2.18 -39.98 -65.69
CA GLN A 806 -2.13 -40.44 -67.07
C GLN A 806 -3.52 -40.51 -67.70
N TYR A 807 -3.66 -40.02 -68.94
CA TYR A 807 -4.86 -40.22 -69.76
C TYR A 807 -4.54 -40.44 -71.24
N GLU A 808 -5.53 -40.88 -72.03
CA GLU A 808 -5.41 -41.08 -73.48
C GLU A 808 -5.72 -39.79 -74.26
N GLU A 809 -4.90 -39.45 -75.26
CA GLU A 809 -5.08 -38.26 -76.10
C GLU A 809 -6.52 -38.17 -76.65
N GLY A 810 -7.16 -37.02 -76.42
CA GLY A 810 -8.57 -36.79 -76.76
C GLY A 810 -9.54 -36.79 -75.57
N THR A 811 -9.08 -37.08 -74.35
CA THR A 811 -9.82 -36.76 -73.11
C THR A 811 -10.05 -35.25 -73.03
N ALA A 812 -11.32 -34.82 -73.04
CA ALA A 812 -11.69 -33.41 -73.16
C ALA A 812 -11.61 -32.62 -71.83
N GLU A 813 -11.73 -33.32 -70.69
CA GLU A 813 -11.72 -32.77 -69.34
C GLU A 813 -10.99 -33.78 -68.44
N HIS A 814 -10.00 -33.33 -67.67
CA HIS A 814 -9.21 -34.12 -66.73
C HIS A 814 -8.82 -33.25 -65.54
N LEU A 815 -9.70 -33.21 -64.53
CA LEU A 815 -9.50 -32.44 -63.31
C LEU A 815 -8.34 -32.98 -62.48
N VAL A 816 -7.53 -32.07 -61.97
CA VAL A 816 -6.42 -32.30 -61.04
C VAL A 816 -6.68 -31.46 -59.80
N ASN A 817 -6.73 -32.13 -58.64
CA ASN A 817 -7.10 -31.51 -57.37
C ASN A 817 -5.86 -31.31 -56.50
N TRP A 818 -5.69 -30.09 -55.98
CA TRP A 818 -4.66 -29.73 -55.02
C TRP A 818 -5.28 -29.27 -53.72
N THR A 819 -4.73 -29.74 -52.60
CA THR A 819 -5.10 -29.25 -51.26
C THR A 819 -3.91 -28.54 -50.63
N PHE A 820 -4.15 -27.30 -50.22
CA PHE A 820 -3.29 -26.50 -49.37
C PHE A 820 -4.10 -26.09 -48.12
N THR A 821 -3.43 -25.76 -47.03
CA THR A 821 -4.03 -25.15 -45.84
C THR A 821 -3.41 -23.78 -45.63
N GLU A 822 -4.25 -22.77 -45.46
CA GLU A 822 -3.89 -21.38 -45.22
C GLU A 822 -5.00 -20.74 -44.38
N ASP A 823 -4.61 -19.85 -43.47
CA ASP A 823 -5.47 -19.13 -42.55
C ASP A 823 -5.94 -17.78 -43.12
N PHE A 824 -5.22 -17.21 -44.09
CA PHE A 824 -5.55 -15.96 -44.81
C PHE A 824 -5.46 -16.06 -46.35
N PRO A 825 -6.15 -17.01 -47.00
CA PRO A 825 -6.00 -17.28 -48.45
C PRO A 825 -6.49 -16.12 -49.34
N ASP A 826 -5.79 -15.87 -50.46
CA ASP A 826 -6.16 -14.84 -51.46
C ASP A 826 -6.40 -15.44 -52.86
N SER A 827 -5.39 -16.07 -53.46
CA SER A 827 -5.42 -16.40 -54.89
C SER A 827 -4.58 -17.61 -55.30
N TYR A 828 -4.86 -18.12 -56.51
CA TYR A 828 -4.09 -19.18 -57.14
C TYR A 828 -3.81 -18.90 -58.62
N VAL A 829 -2.72 -19.48 -59.13
CA VAL A 829 -2.33 -19.46 -60.55
C VAL A 829 -1.86 -20.85 -60.96
N PHE A 830 -2.47 -21.40 -62.00
CA PHE A 830 -2.16 -22.70 -62.57
C PHE A 830 -1.37 -22.58 -63.88
N TYR A 831 -0.30 -23.36 -63.99
CA TYR A 831 0.62 -23.34 -65.12
C TYR A 831 0.76 -24.70 -65.79
N ILE A 832 0.74 -24.71 -67.12
CA ILE A 832 1.15 -25.86 -67.94
C ILE A 832 2.45 -25.52 -68.67
N ASN A 833 3.53 -26.28 -68.39
CA ASN A 833 4.89 -26.04 -68.88
C ASN A 833 5.38 -24.58 -68.68
N GLY A 834 4.94 -23.92 -67.61
CA GLY A 834 5.30 -22.53 -67.27
C GLY A 834 4.49 -21.45 -68.00
N THR A 835 3.43 -21.81 -68.74
CA THR A 835 2.43 -20.87 -69.27
C THR A 835 1.22 -20.85 -68.34
N ILE A 836 0.69 -19.66 -67.99
CA ILE A 836 -0.53 -19.55 -67.20
C ILE A 836 -1.70 -20.02 -68.04
N GLU A 837 -2.44 -21.02 -67.56
CA GLU A 837 -3.68 -21.50 -68.17
C GLU A 837 -4.91 -21.03 -67.39
N GLU A 838 -4.82 -20.96 -66.05
CA GLU A 838 -5.91 -20.55 -65.17
C GLU A 838 -5.40 -19.72 -63.97
N SER A 839 -6.25 -18.84 -63.44
CA SER A 839 -6.00 -18.09 -62.20
C SER A 839 -7.32 -17.66 -61.58
N GLY A 840 -7.42 -17.68 -60.25
CA GLY A 840 -8.62 -17.29 -59.53
C GLY A 840 -8.36 -16.86 -58.09
N THR A 841 -9.42 -16.41 -57.42
CA THR A 841 -9.43 -16.25 -55.96
C THR A 841 -9.42 -17.61 -55.29
N TRP A 842 -8.73 -17.73 -54.16
CA TRP A 842 -8.68 -18.92 -53.34
C TRP A 842 -9.23 -18.60 -51.95
N ASP A 843 -10.09 -19.46 -51.41
CA ASP A 843 -10.77 -19.31 -50.12
C ASP A 843 -10.35 -20.39 -49.10
N GLY A 844 -9.22 -21.05 -49.33
CA GLY A 844 -8.74 -22.17 -48.53
C GLY A 844 -9.33 -23.54 -48.93
N SER A 845 -10.29 -23.59 -49.87
CA SER A 845 -10.86 -24.86 -50.35
C SER A 845 -9.94 -25.61 -51.34
N GLU A 846 -10.28 -26.87 -51.62
CA GLU A 846 -9.55 -27.71 -52.60
C GLU A 846 -9.65 -27.12 -54.01
N ILE A 847 -8.51 -26.88 -54.64
CA ILE A 847 -8.41 -26.27 -55.97
C ILE A 847 -8.45 -27.39 -57.02
N SER A 848 -9.53 -27.43 -57.81
CA SER A 848 -9.69 -28.36 -58.96
C SER A 848 -9.48 -27.62 -60.27
N VAL A 849 -8.43 -27.94 -61.03
CA VAL A 849 -8.10 -27.34 -62.34
C VAL A 849 -8.12 -28.37 -63.46
N ASP A 850 -8.55 -27.98 -64.66
CA ASP A 850 -8.66 -28.88 -65.82
C ASP A 850 -7.34 -28.96 -66.61
N ALA A 851 -6.78 -30.17 -66.73
CA ALA A 851 -5.62 -30.48 -67.56
C ALA A 851 -5.98 -31.31 -68.81
N GLY A 852 -7.24 -31.28 -69.25
CA GLY A 852 -7.76 -31.94 -70.45
C GLY A 852 -7.21 -31.37 -71.78
N GLY A 853 -7.46 -32.09 -72.88
CA GLY A 853 -7.18 -31.62 -74.25
C GLY A 853 -5.71 -31.55 -74.67
N LEU A 854 -4.76 -32.00 -73.84
CA LEU A 854 -3.33 -31.99 -74.14
C LEU A 854 -2.95 -33.12 -75.12
N SER A 855 -1.90 -32.88 -75.93
CA SER A 855 -1.38 -33.89 -76.88
C SER A 855 -0.44 -34.89 -76.20
N VAL A 856 -0.19 -36.04 -76.85
CA VAL A 856 0.77 -37.06 -76.37
C VAL A 856 2.11 -36.45 -75.96
N GLY A 857 2.54 -36.72 -74.72
CA GLY A 857 3.73 -36.12 -74.12
C GLY A 857 3.75 -36.19 -72.60
N VAL A 858 4.79 -35.61 -72.00
CA VAL A 858 4.87 -35.36 -70.55
C VAL A 858 4.74 -33.86 -70.33
N TRP A 859 3.80 -33.49 -69.47
CA TRP A 859 3.43 -32.12 -69.17
C TRP A 859 3.76 -31.80 -67.72
N ASN A 860 4.43 -30.67 -67.49
CA ASN A 860 4.70 -30.14 -66.17
C ASN A 860 3.50 -29.27 -65.74
N LEU A 861 2.78 -29.70 -64.71
CA LEU A 861 1.66 -28.97 -64.12
C LEU A 861 2.13 -28.35 -62.81
N THR A 862 2.10 -27.02 -62.70
CA THR A 862 2.48 -26.30 -61.48
C THR A 862 1.29 -25.49 -61.00
N LEU A 863 0.91 -25.65 -59.72
CA LEU A 863 -0.04 -24.75 -59.06
C LEU A 863 0.73 -23.87 -58.07
N ALA A 864 0.50 -22.56 -58.14
CA ALA A 864 0.97 -21.58 -57.18
C ALA A 864 -0.24 -21.02 -56.41
N VAL A 865 -0.11 -20.87 -55.09
CA VAL A 865 -1.12 -20.26 -54.21
C VAL A 865 -0.48 -19.15 -53.39
N ASN A 866 -1.24 -18.10 -53.13
CA ASN A 866 -0.84 -16.89 -52.42
C ASN A 866 -1.89 -16.58 -51.33
N ASP A 867 -1.43 -16.12 -50.17
CA ASP A 867 -2.27 -15.53 -49.13
C ASP A 867 -2.47 -14.01 -49.35
N THR A 868 -3.17 -13.36 -48.42
CA THR A 868 -3.38 -11.90 -48.44
C THR A 868 -2.14 -11.08 -48.06
N SER A 869 -1.08 -11.73 -47.59
CA SER A 869 0.18 -11.17 -47.11
C SER A 869 1.33 -11.28 -48.13
N ASP A 870 1.04 -11.84 -49.32
CA ASP A 870 1.98 -12.18 -50.40
C ASP A 870 2.97 -13.32 -50.08
N ASN A 871 2.69 -14.22 -49.11
CA ASN A 871 3.48 -15.44 -48.97
C ASN A 871 3.01 -16.51 -50.00
N LEU A 872 3.97 -16.97 -50.81
CA LEU A 872 3.72 -17.78 -52.00
C LEU A 872 4.17 -19.23 -51.81
N ALA A 873 3.27 -20.19 -51.99
CA ALA A 873 3.60 -21.61 -52.07
C ALA A 873 3.39 -22.17 -53.48
N THR A 874 4.13 -23.23 -53.83
CA THR A 874 3.99 -23.90 -55.14
C THR A 874 4.08 -25.42 -55.00
N SER A 875 3.27 -26.13 -55.79
CA SER A 875 3.31 -27.59 -55.95
C SER A 875 3.41 -27.96 -57.43
N THR A 876 4.01 -29.10 -57.75
CA THR A 876 4.28 -29.52 -59.14
C THR A 876 4.06 -31.01 -59.34
N VAL A 877 3.27 -31.37 -60.34
CA VAL A 877 2.91 -32.73 -60.73
C VAL A 877 3.20 -32.94 -62.22
N TYR A 878 3.59 -34.16 -62.60
CA TYR A 878 3.82 -34.52 -64.01
C TYR A 878 2.68 -35.37 -64.55
N LEU A 879 2.05 -34.91 -65.62
CA LEU A 879 0.98 -35.60 -66.35
C LEU A 879 1.52 -36.22 -67.64
N THR A 880 1.28 -37.52 -67.84
CA THR A 880 1.64 -38.21 -69.09
C THR A 880 0.41 -38.46 -69.95
N VAL A 881 0.35 -37.86 -71.15
CA VAL A 881 -0.67 -38.19 -72.14
C VAL A 881 -0.15 -39.27 -73.08
N THR A 882 -0.89 -40.36 -73.24
CA THR A 882 -0.52 -41.49 -74.10
C THR A 882 -1.43 -41.64 -75.32
N GLU A 883 -0.92 -42.26 -76.39
CA GLU A 883 -1.73 -42.61 -77.56
C GLU A 883 -2.90 -43.55 -77.17
N PRO A 884 -4.10 -43.39 -77.75
CA PRO A 884 -5.25 -44.24 -77.42
C PRO A 884 -5.03 -45.71 -77.83
N VAL A 885 -5.24 -46.64 -76.89
CA VAL A 885 -4.91 -48.06 -77.09
C VAL A 885 -5.89 -48.72 -78.07
N THR A 886 -5.45 -48.86 -79.33
CA THR A 886 -6.22 -49.54 -80.37
C THR A 886 -6.22 -51.07 -80.17
N THR A 887 -7.22 -51.58 -79.45
CA THR A 887 -7.35 -53.01 -79.11
C THR A 887 -7.42 -53.90 -80.36
N THR A 888 -6.40 -54.76 -80.56
CA THR A 888 -6.45 -55.86 -81.56
C THR A 888 -6.42 -57.21 -80.86
N THR A 889 -7.51 -57.97 -80.96
CA THR A 889 -7.67 -59.29 -80.34
C THR A 889 -6.76 -60.34 -80.98
N THR A 890 -6.07 -61.17 -80.18
CA THR A 890 -5.46 -62.43 -80.68
C THR A 890 -5.56 -63.55 -79.66
N THR A 891 -5.98 -64.72 -80.13
CA THR A 891 -6.38 -65.89 -79.33
C THR A 891 -5.19 -66.77 -78.96
N THR A 892 -5.11 -67.24 -77.71
CA THR A 892 -4.12 -68.24 -77.25
C THR A 892 -4.66 -69.66 -77.40
N THR A 893 -3.80 -70.65 -77.68
CA THR A 893 -4.14 -72.08 -77.57
C THR A 893 -3.00 -72.85 -76.87
N THR A 894 -3.40 -73.86 -76.12
CA THR A 894 -2.73 -74.51 -74.98
C THR A 894 -1.63 -75.53 -75.35
N THR A 895 -0.80 -75.96 -74.38
CA THR A 895 -0.71 -77.36 -73.83
C THR A 895 0.43 -77.42 -72.76
N THR A 896 0.19 -77.54 -71.45
CA THR A 896 0.15 -78.77 -70.57
C THR A 896 1.49 -79.59 -70.52
N THR A 897 1.99 -80.19 -69.42
CA THR A 897 1.48 -80.62 -68.07
C THR A 897 2.62 -80.92 -67.06
N THR A 898 2.26 -81.27 -65.79
CA THR A 898 2.97 -82.15 -64.78
C THR A 898 3.71 -81.38 -63.64
N GLU A 899 3.68 -81.65 -62.32
CA GLU A 899 2.83 -82.35 -61.29
C GLU A 899 3.21 -81.73 -59.89
N THR A 900 2.40 -81.59 -58.81
CA THR A 900 1.65 -82.55 -57.93
C THR A 900 2.58 -83.35 -56.98
N THR A 901 2.56 -83.31 -55.61
CA THR A 901 1.73 -82.66 -54.55
C THR A 901 2.61 -82.40 -53.28
N THR A 902 2.20 -81.68 -52.21
CA THR A 902 1.54 -82.20 -50.97
C THR A 902 1.39 -81.08 -49.90
N THR A 903 0.37 -81.17 -49.01
CA THR A 903 -0.08 -80.30 -47.88
C THR A 903 0.93 -79.41 -47.11
N THR A 904 0.54 -78.23 -46.60
CA THR A 904 -0.20 -78.01 -45.31
C THR A 904 -0.94 -76.64 -45.27
N ALA A 905 -1.89 -76.44 -44.34
CA ALA A 905 -2.91 -75.36 -44.36
C ALA A 905 -3.00 -74.48 -43.08
N THR A 906 -3.55 -73.26 -43.24
CA THR A 906 -4.36 -72.43 -42.29
C THR A 906 -4.94 -71.23 -43.09
N SER A 907 -6.26 -71.04 -43.25
CA SER A 907 -7.25 -70.35 -42.39
C SER A 907 -6.94 -68.86 -42.11
N GLU A 908 -7.84 -67.87 -42.17
CA GLU A 908 -9.26 -67.66 -42.58
C GLU A 908 -9.37 -66.11 -42.78
N THR A 909 -9.92 -65.48 -43.83
CA THR A 909 -11.25 -65.47 -44.49
C THR A 909 -12.33 -64.56 -43.83
N THR A 910 -12.67 -63.50 -44.57
CA THR A 910 -13.71 -62.47 -44.42
C THR A 910 -15.16 -62.99 -44.41
N THR A 911 -16.12 -62.26 -43.79
CA THR A 911 -17.25 -61.55 -44.48
C THR A 911 -18.37 -60.96 -43.56
N THR A 912 -18.70 -59.67 -43.80
CA THR A 912 -20.01 -58.93 -43.74
C THR A 912 -21.15 -59.13 -42.69
N THR A 913 -21.69 -57.95 -42.27
CA THR A 913 -23.11 -57.54 -41.95
C THR A 913 -23.80 -57.74 -40.56
N THR A 914 -23.90 -56.64 -39.78
CA THR A 914 -25.06 -56.05 -39.02
C THR A 914 -25.89 -56.83 -37.95
N PRO A 915 -26.57 -56.18 -36.95
CA PRO A 915 -26.39 -54.88 -36.24
C PRO A 915 -26.51 -54.99 -34.66
N PRO A 916 -27.20 -54.15 -33.81
CA PRO A 916 -26.70 -53.58 -32.52
C PRO A 916 -27.48 -54.05 -31.24
N PRO A 917 -27.54 -53.39 -30.03
CA PRO A 917 -26.79 -52.26 -29.39
C PRO A 917 -26.31 -52.48 -27.90
N ASP A 918 -25.88 -51.39 -27.23
CA ASP A 918 -25.82 -51.06 -25.77
C ASP A 918 -24.69 -51.55 -24.79
N GLY A 919 -24.12 -50.60 -24.01
CA GLY A 919 -23.99 -50.78 -22.53
C GLY A 919 -22.64 -50.63 -21.76
N MET A 920 -22.10 -49.40 -21.61
CA MET A 920 -21.42 -48.80 -20.41
C MET A 920 -20.44 -49.55 -19.43
N ASP A 921 -19.25 -48.91 -19.22
CA ASP A 921 -18.66 -48.41 -17.94
C ASP A 921 -17.45 -49.03 -17.15
N LEU A 922 -16.52 -48.10 -16.83
CA LEU A 922 -15.57 -47.89 -15.70
C LEU A 922 -14.71 -49.00 -15.03
N ALA A 923 -13.39 -48.77 -14.98
CA ALA A 923 -12.59 -48.58 -13.73
C ALA A 923 -11.07 -48.31 -13.99
N ILE A 924 -10.51 -47.20 -13.46
CA ILE A 924 -9.06 -46.89 -13.42
C ILE A 924 -8.67 -46.37 -12.03
N ILE A 925 -7.70 -46.98 -11.35
CA ILE A 925 -7.05 -46.47 -10.13
C ILE A 925 -5.57 -46.94 -10.07
N LEU A 926 -4.68 -46.04 -9.58
CA LEU A 926 -3.32 -46.23 -9.01
C LEU A 926 -2.05 -46.30 -9.92
N ILE A 927 -1.08 -45.47 -9.51
CA ILE A 927 0.38 -45.45 -9.79
C ILE A 927 0.84 -44.85 -11.15
N ALA A 928 0.88 -43.51 -11.20
CA ALA A 928 1.75 -42.74 -12.11
C ALA A 928 2.35 -41.46 -11.49
N VAL A 929 2.19 -41.24 -10.17
CA VAL A 929 2.55 -39.98 -9.46
C VAL A 929 4.00 -39.98 -8.91
N ALA A 930 4.69 -41.13 -8.91
CA ALA A 930 5.90 -41.33 -8.09
C ALA A 930 7.24 -40.93 -8.75
N ILE A 931 7.29 -40.53 -10.02
CA ILE A 931 8.55 -40.24 -10.74
C ILE A 931 8.75 -38.73 -11.01
N GLY A 932 7.69 -37.95 -11.21
CA GLY A 932 7.80 -36.49 -11.39
C GLY A 932 8.25 -35.75 -10.12
N ALA A 933 7.73 -36.12 -8.96
CA ALA A 933 8.00 -35.42 -7.69
C ALA A 933 9.49 -35.46 -7.27
N ALA A 934 10.23 -36.51 -7.64
CA ALA A 934 11.65 -36.62 -7.29
C ALA A 934 12.55 -35.62 -8.03
N VAL A 935 12.17 -35.21 -9.24
CA VAL A 935 12.95 -34.23 -10.03
C VAL A 935 12.72 -32.81 -9.52
N VAL A 936 11.46 -32.47 -9.21
CA VAL A 936 11.09 -31.15 -8.66
C VAL A 936 11.74 -30.91 -7.28
N ILE A 937 11.75 -31.91 -6.40
CA ILE A 937 12.38 -31.79 -5.07
C ILE A 937 13.91 -31.58 -5.17
N VAL A 938 14.58 -32.21 -6.15
CA VAL A 938 16.03 -32.01 -6.35
C VAL A 938 16.34 -30.60 -6.88
N ILE A 939 15.48 -30.02 -7.72
CA ILE A 939 15.62 -28.65 -8.22
C ILE A 939 15.41 -27.64 -7.08
N ILE A 940 14.36 -27.81 -6.26
CA ILE A 940 14.06 -26.93 -5.11
C ILE A 940 15.19 -26.97 -4.06
N ILE A 941 15.79 -28.15 -3.80
CA ILE A 941 16.95 -28.29 -2.88
C ILE A 941 18.22 -27.64 -3.45
N TRP A 942 18.35 -27.53 -4.77
CA TRP A 942 19.50 -26.86 -5.41
C TRP A 942 19.36 -25.33 -5.44
N MET A 943 18.13 -24.82 -5.53
CA MET A 943 17.85 -23.38 -5.52
C MET A 943 17.95 -22.75 -4.12
N LYS A 944 17.54 -23.45 -3.04
CA LYS A 944 17.68 -22.95 -1.65
C LYS A 944 19.11 -23.05 -1.06
N LYS A 945 20.17 -22.90 -1.88
CA LYS A 945 21.56 -23.02 -1.40
C LYS A 945 22.60 -22.14 -2.11
N LYS A 946 22.17 -21.01 -2.65
CA LYS A 946 23.02 -19.85 -2.94
C LYS A 946 22.54 -18.66 -2.14
#